data_AF-A0A1V6IYP3-F1
#
_entry.id   AF-A0A1V6IYP3-F1
#
_cell.length_a   1.000
_cell.length_b   1.000
_cell.length_c   1.000
_cell.angle_alpha   90.00
_cell.angle_beta   90.00
_cell.angle_gamma   90.00
#
_symmetry.space_group_name_H-M   'P 1'
#
loop_
_entity.id
_entity.type
_entity.pdbx_description
1 polymer ?
#
loop_
_entity_poly.entity_id
_entity_poly.type
_entity_poly.pdbx_seq_one_letter_code
_entity_poly.pdbx_strand_id
1 'polypeptide(L)'
;MKKTLQDQLSEFAHSHGFHIQKAPNQESPQKEHSKKKSKTKSLTHTAQTISNIAANKKSKIKGVIQGIIEQANAGRNTEKHRVNKSVDISAFLKFIIDCKEKGVISEADVYFCLCTVDNIEEFPSNQIKEFQQVLGDSSLRIQALFESDKLSEEDKTAYLKQLNIIKQQQESEKLEHYTALAKKVLLYGIDVDAKISSTPILDEDDFTLAIDWLDNNYKNKIKNSVNVVLEKFGDDYEIGRVLSARAAEKAAEIFYERCGFKVVDVSIKQLKENGNDAWKYYDLEVDGYPIDVKNSRRSLNSGERYVEHCVPKFKIIRNDINVKISGILSRYLWPKTLLHSEDIPDTSLLFLGETSYAEIEKLRAVFSSEYFDIDFGRPGIGTNYFLPPWIFEYPSSLYKKRNEAIAELANQDAMDYIFSRPQTLNPIPLCIVTNTDLRKYWHDESLSKWEWTLYQTLYDRIQTNGLSLPFVYLSLISHFTEILHRYPEDYEEYRPQKYRNIVFMNEAEFIKPLGVHDPLNTVRSLINVLDKLWTSDHGMIKQYKYFKLSGFHIFQGKKSSTDNWETLVAYCGGWIAGKGKCGKYPLVLGESNRCPVCKKLICPLCGFCSEGCPNSCGTDQDPFSIDVQDHDVNYYKDIPF
;
A
#
# COMPACT_ATOMS: atom_id res chain seq x y z
N MET A 1 26.08 44.94 48.52
CA MET A 1 24.92 44.13 48.09
C MET A 1 24.48 44.65 46.72
N LYS A 2 24.33 43.77 45.71
CA LYS A 2 23.95 44.15 44.34
C LYS A 2 22.47 44.56 44.30
N LYS A 3 22.15 45.72 43.71
CA LYS A 3 20.77 46.19 43.52
C LYS A 3 19.98 45.19 42.69
N THR A 4 18.72 44.92 43.06
CA THR A 4 17.85 44.05 42.26
C THR A 4 17.43 44.79 40.98
N LEU A 5 16.99 44.05 39.96
CA LEU A 5 16.50 44.63 38.70
C LEU A 5 15.35 45.62 38.95
N GLN A 6 14.52 45.35 39.95
CA GLN A 6 13.40 46.21 40.33
C GLN A 6 13.87 47.52 40.98
N ASP A 7 14.97 47.50 41.73
CA ASP A 7 15.59 48.70 42.29
C ASP A 7 16.22 49.55 41.18
N GLN A 8 16.89 48.91 40.21
CA GLN A 8 17.49 49.59 39.06
C GLN A 8 16.44 50.22 38.15
N LEU A 9 15.30 49.55 37.94
CA LEU A 9 14.17 50.07 37.17
C LEU A 9 13.45 51.21 37.89
N SER A 10 13.31 51.13 39.21
CA SER A 10 12.73 52.21 40.01
C SER A 10 13.61 53.46 40.00
N GLU A 11 14.92 53.30 40.11
CA GLU A 11 15.90 54.39 40.03
C GLU A 11 15.95 55.02 38.62
N PHE A 12 15.85 54.18 37.58
CA PHE A 12 15.75 54.63 36.19
C PHE A 12 14.46 55.43 35.93
N ALA A 13 13.31 54.95 36.42
CA ALA A 13 12.03 55.65 36.29
C ALA A 13 12.05 57.01 37.01
N HIS A 14 12.59 57.05 38.23
CA HIS A 14 12.68 58.29 39.02
C HIS A 14 13.60 59.33 38.38
N SER A 15 14.72 58.89 37.76
CA SER A 15 15.65 59.79 37.06
C SER A 15 15.10 60.43 35.77
N HIS A 16 13.95 59.96 35.29
CA HIS A 16 13.25 60.51 34.12
C HIS A 16 11.89 61.13 34.47
N GLY A 17 11.65 61.42 35.76
CA GLY A 17 10.44 62.10 36.23
C GLY A 17 9.20 61.21 36.35
N PHE A 18 9.34 59.89 36.27
CA PHE A 18 8.25 58.96 36.51
C PHE A 18 8.23 58.52 37.98
N HIS A 19 7.07 58.63 38.64
CA HIS A 19 6.85 58.03 39.95
C HIS A 19 6.23 56.64 39.78
N ILE A 20 6.95 55.59 40.17
CA ILE A 20 6.38 54.24 40.25
C ILE A 20 5.53 54.18 41.54
N GLN A 21 4.20 54.19 41.40
CA GLN A 21 3.32 53.91 42.53
C GLN A 21 3.43 52.42 42.87
N LYS A 22 3.83 52.10 44.11
CA LYS A 22 3.63 50.76 44.65
C LYS A 22 2.12 50.50 44.71
N ALA A 23 1.69 49.36 44.17
CA ALA A 23 0.27 49.00 44.09
C ALA A 23 -0.42 49.13 45.46
N PRO A 24 -1.53 49.90 45.56
CA PRO A 24 -2.37 49.88 46.74
C PRO A 24 -3.39 48.73 46.63
N ASN A 25 -3.67 48.09 47.77
CA ASN A 25 -4.85 47.23 47.90
C ASN A 25 -6.14 48.05 47.70
N GLN A 26 -7.17 47.37 47.21
CA GLN A 26 -8.46 47.88 46.71
C GLN A 26 -9.16 48.94 47.58
N GLU A 27 -9.66 50.03 46.95
CA GLU A 27 -11.09 50.39 46.77
C GLU A 27 -11.35 51.90 46.54
N SER A 28 -12.22 52.17 45.55
CA SER A 28 -13.23 53.23 45.38
C SER A 28 -12.91 54.76 45.32
N PRO A 29 -13.71 55.57 44.57
CA PRO A 29 -13.28 56.85 43.97
C PRO A 29 -13.99 58.11 44.53
N GLN A 30 -13.44 59.32 44.28
CA GLN A 30 -14.22 60.53 43.88
C GLN A 30 -13.39 61.82 43.60
N LYS A 31 -13.81 62.49 42.51
CA LYS A 31 -14.01 63.95 42.26
C LYS A 31 -12.89 64.94 41.89
N GLU A 32 -13.31 65.80 40.96
CA GLU A 32 -12.67 66.91 40.24
C GLU A 32 -12.23 68.11 41.11
N HIS A 33 -11.24 68.89 40.63
CA HIS A 33 -11.44 70.33 40.31
C HIS A 33 -10.24 71.02 39.63
N SER A 34 -10.60 72.08 38.91
CA SER A 34 -9.87 73.01 38.03
C SER A 34 -8.83 73.96 38.66
N LYS A 35 -7.86 74.50 37.88
CA LYS A 35 -7.74 75.94 37.50
C LYS A 35 -6.42 76.31 36.76
N LYS A 36 -6.53 77.37 35.94
CA LYS A 36 -5.56 78.06 35.04
C LYS A 36 -4.56 79.01 35.77
N LYS A 37 -3.38 79.27 35.14
CA LYS A 37 -2.81 80.58 34.66
C LYS A 37 -1.27 80.48 34.38
N SER A 38 -0.78 80.81 33.17
CA SER A 38 0.00 82.01 32.71
C SER A 38 1.35 82.25 33.44
N LYS A 39 2.54 82.58 32.89
CA LYS A 39 2.97 83.41 31.73
C LYS A 39 4.50 83.26 31.47
N THR A 40 4.90 83.35 30.19
CA THR A 40 6.12 83.87 29.48
C THR A 40 7.56 84.02 30.07
N LYS A 41 8.55 83.61 29.23
CA LYS A 41 9.93 84.12 28.87
C LYS A 41 10.96 82.99 28.92
N SER A 42 12.04 82.85 28.13
CA SER A 42 12.75 83.57 27.06
C SER A 42 13.73 82.57 26.37
N LEU A 43 14.18 82.86 25.14
CA LEU A 43 15.28 82.24 24.35
C LEU A 43 16.57 82.02 25.19
N THR A 44 17.56 81.14 24.93
CA THR A 44 18.13 80.49 23.71
C THR A 44 19.19 79.48 24.20
N HIS A 45 19.37 78.33 23.51
CA HIS A 45 20.57 77.46 23.34
C HIS A 45 20.25 75.96 23.42
N THR A 46 19.82 75.36 22.29
CA THR A 46 19.68 73.88 22.22
C THR A 46 19.89 73.32 20.80
N ALA A 47 21.01 73.64 20.15
CA ALA A 47 21.43 72.92 18.94
C ALA A 47 22.57 71.91 19.22
N GLN A 48 23.37 72.11 20.27
CA GLN A 48 24.46 71.20 20.63
C GLN A 48 24.02 70.01 21.52
N THR A 49 22.88 70.12 22.22
CA THR A 49 22.44 69.13 23.21
C THR A 49 21.68 67.95 22.59
N ILE A 50 21.01 68.13 21.43
CA ILE A 50 20.17 67.09 20.80
C ILE A 50 21.03 66.05 20.07
N SER A 51 22.14 66.45 19.44
CA SER A 51 23.08 65.52 18.79
C SER A 51 23.79 64.60 19.81
N ASN A 52 24.16 65.14 20.97
CA ASN A 52 24.76 64.38 22.06
C ASN A 52 23.78 63.43 22.78
N ILE A 53 22.48 63.77 22.81
CA ILE A 53 21.43 62.88 23.34
C ILE A 53 21.12 61.72 22.38
N ALA A 54 21.14 61.95 21.06
CA ALA A 54 20.92 60.90 20.06
C ALA A 54 22.08 59.89 20.01
N ALA A 55 23.33 60.36 20.10
CA ALA A 55 24.52 59.50 20.15
C ALA A 55 24.57 58.65 21.44
N ASN A 56 24.22 59.23 22.60
CA ASN A 56 24.14 58.50 23.87
C ASN A 56 22.99 57.46 23.91
N LYS A 57 21.86 57.73 23.23
CA LYS A 57 20.73 56.79 23.15
C LYS A 57 21.05 55.57 22.27
N LYS A 58 21.73 55.77 21.14
CA LYS A 58 22.17 54.69 20.23
C LYS A 58 23.21 53.77 20.90
N SER A 59 24.11 54.34 21.70
CA SER A 59 25.07 53.60 22.54
C SER A 59 24.39 52.75 23.63
N LYS A 60 23.36 53.27 24.31
CA LYS A 60 22.61 52.54 25.33
C LYS A 60 21.79 51.37 24.78
N ILE A 61 21.10 51.55 23.64
CA ILE A 61 20.34 50.46 22.99
C ILE A 61 21.28 49.37 22.50
N LYS A 62 22.42 49.76 21.90
CA LYS A 62 23.48 48.81 21.53
C LYS A 62 24.02 48.05 22.74
N GLY A 63 24.16 48.70 23.90
CA GLY A 63 24.55 48.05 25.15
C GLY A 63 23.50 47.09 25.73
N VAL A 64 22.21 47.39 25.58
CA VAL A 64 21.11 46.50 25.99
C VAL A 64 21.04 45.27 25.08
N ILE A 65 21.11 45.46 23.76
CA ILE A 65 21.15 44.36 22.78
C ILE A 65 22.40 43.50 22.98
N GLN A 66 23.57 44.12 23.17
CA GLN A 66 24.82 43.42 23.48
C GLN A 66 24.73 42.65 24.80
N GLY A 67 24.08 43.22 25.84
CA GLY A 67 23.86 42.54 27.11
C GLY A 67 22.90 41.33 27.01
N ILE A 68 21.90 41.39 26.14
CA ILE A 68 21.00 40.27 25.85
C ILE A 68 21.76 39.18 25.07
N ILE A 69 22.55 39.55 24.07
CA ILE A 69 23.39 38.64 23.27
C ILE A 69 24.46 37.97 24.15
N GLU A 70 25.11 38.70 25.04
CA GLU A 70 26.11 38.18 25.97
C GLU A 70 25.49 37.23 27.02
N GLN A 71 24.27 37.52 27.50
CA GLN A 71 23.54 36.60 28.37
C GLN A 71 23.09 35.31 27.65
N ALA A 72 22.65 35.42 26.39
CA ALA A 72 22.29 34.26 25.57
C ALA A 72 23.50 33.38 25.22
N ASN A 73 24.67 33.99 25.02
CA ASN A 73 25.92 33.27 24.73
C ASN A 73 26.62 32.71 25.98
N ALA A 74 26.53 33.39 27.13
CA ALA A 74 27.07 32.89 28.40
C ALA A 74 26.35 31.62 28.90
N GLY A 75 25.08 31.42 28.51
CA GLY A 75 24.32 30.20 28.77
C GLY A 75 24.81 28.95 28.01
N ARG A 76 25.67 29.10 26.98
CA ARG A 76 26.16 27.97 26.17
C ARG A 76 27.42 27.30 26.71
N ASN A 77 28.16 27.95 27.61
CA ASN A 77 29.50 27.49 28.04
C ASN A 77 29.57 26.91 29.46
N THR A 78 28.45 26.73 30.17
CA THR A 78 28.47 26.07 31.49
C THR A 78 27.31 25.10 31.67
N GLU A 79 27.63 23.81 31.59
CA GLU A 79 26.70 22.67 31.62
C GLU A 79 26.10 22.37 33.01
N LYS A 80 26.08 23.32 33.97
CA LYS A 80 25.73 22.98 35.37
C LYS A 80 24.65 23.78 36.08
N HIS A 81 24.07 24.84 35.53
CA HIS A 81 22.92 25.50 36.17
C HIS A 81 21.85 25.96 35.16
N ARG A 82 21.01 25.02 34.69
CA ARG A 82 19.71 25.34 34.08
C ARG A 82 18.72 25.75 35.19
N VAL A 83 18.77 27.01 35.62
CA VAL A 83 17.60 27.66 36.21
C VAL A 83 16.80 28.25 35.04
N ASN A 84 15.62 27.69 34.77
CA ASN A 84 14.69 28.18 33.77
C ASN A 84 14.29 29.64 34.07
N LYS A 85 15.04 30.59 33.50
CA LYS A 85 14.50 31.93 33.23
C LYS A 85 13.99 31.90 31.80
N SER A 86 12.73 31.50 31.63
CA SER A 86 12.02 31.74 30.38
C SER A 86 11.97 33.26 30.18
N VAL A 87 12.58 33.76 29.13
CA VAL A 87 12.34 35.13 28.68
C VAL A 87 10.86 35.19 28.32
N ASP A 88 10.11 36.07 28.97
CA ASP A 88 8.70 36.31 28.63
C ASP A 88 8.66 36.98 27.25
N ILE A 89 8.48 36.17 26.22
CA ILE A 89 8.44 36.61 24.81
C ILE A 89 7.30 37.61 24.61
N SER A 90 6.20 37.48 25.35
CA SER A 90 5.10 38.45 25.27
C SER A 90 5.55 39.82 25.76
N ALA A 91 6.36 39.88 26.83
CA ALA A 91 6.96 41.11 27.31
C ALA A 91 8.00 41.68 26.34
N PHE A 92 8.80 40.82 25.69
CA PHE A 92 9.79 41.25 24.68
C PHE A 92 9.12 41.80 23.41
N LEU A 93 8.13 41.11 22.86
CA LEU A 93 7.37 41.58 21.70
C LEU A 93 6.64 42.89 22.02
N LYS A 94 6.04 42.99 23.21
CA LYS A 94 5.39 44.22 23.68
C LYS A 94 6.38 45.38 23.81
N PHE A 95 7.60 45.11 24.24
CA PHE A 95 8.69 46.09 24.29
C PHE A 95 9.10 46.56 22.89
N ILE A 96 9.28 45.65 21.93
CA ILE A 96 9.63 46.01 20.55
C ILE A 96 8.51 46.84 19.89
N ILE A 97 7.24 46.47 20.11
CA ILE A 97 6.06 47.23 19.63
C ILE A 97 6.04 48.63 20.25
N ASP A 98 6.18 48.74 21.57
CA ASP A 98 6.16 50.03 22.28
C ASP A 98 7.33 50.94 21.86
N CYS A 99 8.51 50.35 21.58
CA CYS A 99 9.64 51.08 21.01
C CYS A 99 9.36 51.57 19.57
N LYS A 100 8.66 50.79 18.75
CA LYS A 100 8.28 51.18 17.39
C LYS A 100 7.22 52.27 17.37
N GLU A 101 6.17 52.15 18.18
CA GLU A 101 5.11 53.16 18.31
C GLU A 101 5.65 54.50 18.80
N LYS A 102 6.66 54.47 19.67
CA LYS A 102 7.35 55.67 20.15
C LYS A 102 8.43 56.20 19.19
N GLY A 103 8.60 55.58 18.01
CA GLY A 103 9.60 55.96 17.01
C GLY A 103 11.06 55.79 17.48
N VAL A 104 11.29 54.97 18.50
CA VAL A 104 12.61 54.74 19.12
C VAL A 104 13.46 53.83 18.25
N ILE A 105 12.81 52.88 17.57
CA ILE A 105 13.44 51.94 16.65
C ILE A 105 12.73 52.02 15.30
N SER A 106 13.51 51.89 14.23
CA SER A 106 12.97 51.86 12.87
C SER A 106 12.20 50.56 12.61
N GLU A 107 11.51 50.49 11.48
CA GLU A 107 10.87 49.22 11.07
C GLU A 107 11.90 48.10 10.83
N ALA A 108 13.08 48.46 10.32
CA ALA A 108 14.18 47.52 10.11
C ALA A 108 14.75 46.98 11.43
N ASP A 109 14.81 47.83 12.47
CA ASP A 109 15.26 47.41 13.81
C ASP A 109 14.26 46.44 14.47
N VAL A 110 12.95 46.63 14.25
CA VAL A 110 11.91 45.66 14.69
C VAL A 110 12.14 44.31 14.03
N TYR A 111 12.36 44.30 12.71
CA TYR A 111 12.66 43.08 11.96
C TYR A 111 13.93 42.40 12.48
N PHE A 112 15.01 43.15 12.67
CA PHE A 112 16.26 42.61 13.21
C PHE A 112 16.06 42.00 14.60
N CYS A 113 15.33 42.68 15.49
CA CYS A 113 14.99 42.16 16.83
C CYS A 113 14.14 40.89 16.79
N LEU A 114 13.28 40.73 15.77
CA LEU A 114 12.47 39.52 15.58
C LEU A 114 13.30 38.37 15.01
N CYS A 115 14.20 38.63 14.05
CA CYS A 115 15.13 37.64 13.50
C CYS A 115 16.21 37.18 14.50
N THR A 116 16.57 38.02 15.49
CA THR A 116 17.56 37.61 16.51
C THR A 116 17.01 36.53 17.46
N VAL A 117 15.69 36.26 17.44
CA VAL A 117 15.02 35.25 18.27
C VAL A 117 15.09 33.84 17.65
N ASP A 118 15.68 33.68 16.45
CA ASP A 118 15.71 32.48 15.57
C ASP A 118 16.32 31.16 16.14
N ASN A 119 16.59 31.01 17.44
CA ASN A 119 16.91 29.68 18.01
C ASN A 119 15.63 29.00 18.56
N ILE A 120 14.68 28.72 17.68
CA ILE A 120 13.32 28.21 17.99
C ILE A 120 13.18 26.73 17.61
N GLU A 121 14.16 25.88 17.95
CA GLU A 121 14.02 24.42 17.79
C GLU A 121 13.28 23.75 18.97
N GLU A 122 13.06 24.46 20.09
CA GLU A 122 12.49 23.89 21.33
C GLU A 122 10.99 24.21 21.58
N PHE A 123 10.22 24.69 20.60
CA PHE A 123 8.88 25.25 20.84
C PHE A 123 7.70 24.32 20.51
N PRO A 124 6.55 24.43 21.23
CA PRO A 124 5.34 23.66 20.94
C PRO A 124 4.64 24.10 19.64
N SER A 125 4.07 23.14 18.92
CA SER A 125 3.50 23.29 17.57
C SER A 125 2.36 24.31 17.41
N ASN A 126 1.65 24.65 18.50
CA ASN A 126 0.59 25.65 18.48
C ASN A 126 1.12 27.10 18.45
N GLN A 127 2.24 27.39 19.11
CA GLN A 127 2.87 28.71 19.10
C GLN A 127 3.61 28.99 17.79
N ILE A 128 4.15 27.95 17.15
CA ILE A 128 4.74 28.01 15.81
C ILE A 128 3.69 28.41 14.77
N LYS A 129 2.45 27.88 14.85
CA LYS A 129 1.36 28.24 13.93
C LYS A 129 0.93 29.70 14.04
N GLU A 130 0.81 30.22 15.26
CA GLU A 130 0.44 31.63 15.51
C GLU A 130 1.56 32.58 15.01
N PHE A 131 2.82 32.18 15.18
CA PHE A 131 3.99 32.91 14.66
C PHE A 131 4.08 32.88 13.12
N GLN A 132 3.82 31.72 12.50
CA GLN A 132 3.74 31.56 11.04
C GLN A 132 2.60 32.38 10.42
N GLN A 133 1.48 32.54 11.13
CA GLN A 133 0.36 33.36 10.70
C GLN A 133 0.72 34.86 10.69
N VAL A 134 1.47 35.34 11.70
CA VAL A 134 2.03 36.70 11.73
C VAL A 134 3.10 36.90 10.64
N LEU A 135 3.93 35.90 10.35
CA LEU A 135 4.90 35.94 9.24
C LEU A 135 4.22 35.93 7.85
N GLY A 136 3.09 35.23 7.71
CA GLY A 136 2.25 35.28 6.51
C GLY A 136 1.78 36.71 6.20
N ASP A 137 1.32 37.43 7.22
CA ASP A 137 0.93 38.84 7.14
C ASP A 137 2.15 39.78 6.97
N SER A 138 3.34 39.32 7.39
CA SER A 138 4.62 40.02 7.22
C SER A 138 5.14 39.95 5.79
N SER A 139 4.82 38.90 5.01
CA SER A 139 5.28 38.79 3.60
C SER A 139 4.76 39.94 2.73
N LEU A 140 3.48 40.31 2.90
CA LEU A 140 2.85 41.46 2.24
C LEU A 140 3.43 42.80 2.73
N ARG A 141 3.75 42.91 4.02
CA ARG A 141 4.37 44.11 4.60
C ARG A 141 5.83 44.29 4.18
N ILE A 142 6.60 43.21 4.09
CA ILE A 142 7.99 43.26 3.62
C ILE A 142 8.01 43.52 2.12
N GLN A 143 7.08 42.97 1.35
CA GLN A 143 6.92 43.32 -0.07
C GLN A 143 6.60 44.82 -0.24
N ALA A 144 5.72 45.39 0.59
CA ALA A 144 5.47 46.83 0.61
C ALA A 144 6.70 47.66 1.03
N LEU A 145 7.54 47.17 1.95
CA LEU A 145 8.81 47.83 2.32
C LEU A 145 9.84 47.75 1.19
N PHE A 146 9.90 46.62 0.48
CA PHE A 146 10.71 46.37 -0.70
C PHE A 146 10.34 47.33 -1.84
N GLU A 147 9.04 47.52 -2.07
CA GLU A 147 8.47 48.44 -3.07
C GLU A 147 8.62 49.91 -2.69
N SER A 148 8.79 50.22 -1.39
CA SER A 148 8.93 51.60 -0.89
C SER A 148 10.36 52.18 -0.96
N ASP A 149 11.34 51.40 -1.43
CA ASP A 149 12.76 51.78 -1.54
C ASP A 149 13.44 52.18 -0.22
N LYS A 150 12.89 51.71 0.92
CA LYS A 150 13.37 52.05 2.27
C LYS A 150 14.40 51.06 2.83
N LEU A 151 14.70 50.00 2.11
CA LEU A 151 15.68 48.96 2.51
C LEU A 151 17.02 49.21 1.80
N SER A 152 18.12 48.97 2.51
CA SER A 152 19.44 48.96 1.86
C SER A 152 19.56 47.81 0.86
N GLU A 153 20.43 47.92 -0.14
CA GLU A 153 20.65 46.83 -1.10
C GLU A 153 21.17 45.54 -0.44
N GLU A 154 21.91 45.66 0.67
CA GLU A 154 22.35 44.52 1.48
C GLU A 154 21.15 43.82 2.16
N ASP A 155 20.22 44.59 2.74
CA ASP A 155 19.01 44.05 3.37
C ASP A 155 18.07 43.42 2.34
N LYS A 156 17.91 44.06 1.17
CA LYS A 156 17.16 43.50 0.04
C LYS A 156 17.74 42.15 -0.39
N THR A 157 19.06 42.07 -0.51
CA THR A 157 19.78 40.84 -0.89
C THR A 157 19.61 39.75 0.17
N ALA A 158 19.77 40.10 1.46
CA ALA A 158 19.59 39.16 2.57
C ALA A 158 18.16 38.61 2.64
N TYR A 159 17.15 39.48 2.48
CA TYR A 159 15.75 39.08 2.45
C TYR A 159 15.42 38.18 1.27
N LEU A 160 15.87 38.51 0.05
CA LEU A 160 15.67 37.65 -1.12
C LEU A 160 16.30 36.27 -0.93
N LYS A 161 17.48 36.20 -0.29
CA LYS A 161 18.10 34.93 0.07
C LYS A 161 17.25 34.13 1.05
N GLN A 162 16.72 34.76 2.10
CA GLN A 162 15.86 34.10 3.08
C GLN A 162 14.53 33.63 2.46
N LEU A 163 13.90 34.44 1.61
CA LEU A 163 12.72 34.06 0.84
C LEU A 163 12.98 32.84 -0.04
N ASN A 164 14.13 32.79 -0.72
CA ASN A 164 14.51 31.64 -1.54
C ASN A 164 14.69 30.38 -0.68
N ILE A 165 15.27 30.48 0.52
CA ILE A 165 15.39 29.35 1.46
C ILE A 165 14.00 28.87 1.89
N ILE A 166 13.09 29.77 2.28
CA ILE A 166 11.74 29.41 2.71
C ILE A 166 10.97 28.74 1.55
N LYS A 167 11.06 29.30 0.34
CA LYS A 167 10.44 28.69 -0.87
C LYS A 167 11.00 27.29 -1.13
N GLN A 168 12.32 27.12 -1.04
CA GLN A 168 12.97 25.81 -1.21
C GLN A 168 12.53 24.81 -0.13
N GLN A 169 12.36 25.25 1.12
CA GLN A 169 11.84 24.40 2.20
C GLN A 169 10.38 23.99 1.94
N GLN A 170 9.50 24.93 1.61
CA GLN A 170 8.10 24.66 1.28
C GLN A 170 7.97 23.73 0.06
N GLU A 171 8.81 23.93 -0.96
CA GLU A 171 8.92 23.02 -2.10
C GLU A 171 9.39 21.62 -1.66
N SER A 172 10.42 21.53 -0.82
CA SER A 172 10.90 20.25 -0.31
C SER A 172 9.83 19.50 0.48
N GLU A 173 9.10 20.18 1.37
CA GLU A 173 7.99 19.60 2.15
C GLU A 173 6.86 19.11 1.25
N LYS A 174 6.47 19.91 0.24
CA LYS A 174 5.49 19.49 -0.77
C LYS A 174 5.96 18.26 -1.55
N LEU A 175 7.24 18.20 -1.91
CA LEU A 175 7.81 17.05 -2.62
C LEU A 175 7.71 15.79 -1.78
N GLU A 176 8.10 15.90 -0.52
CA GLU A 176 8.08 14.78 0.41
C GLU A 176 6.65 14.29 0.63
N HIS A 177 5.70 15.20 0.81
CA HIS A 177 4.28 14.89 0.93
C HIS A 177 3.74 14.15 -0.30
N TYR A 178 3.90 14.69 -1.50
CA TYR A 178 3.40 14.07 -2.73
C TYR A 178 4.12 12.77 -3.07
N THR A 179 5.42 12.67 -2.79
CA THR A 179 6.17 11.41 -2.91
C THR A 179 5.63 10.36 -1.95
N ALA A 180 5.31 10.75 -0.71
CA ALA A 180 4.69 9.86 0.27
C ALA A 180 3.29 9.42 -0.16
N LEU A 181 2.48 10.30 -0.76
CA LEU A 181 1.19 9.93 -1.35
C LEU A 181 1.35 8.97 -2.53
N ALA A 182 2.27 9.22 -3.46
CA ALA A 182 2.51 8.33 -4.60
C ALA A 182 2.93 6.93 -4.14
N LYS A 183 3.78 6.88 -3.11
CA LYS A 183 4.13 5.63 -2.41
C LYS A 183 2.91 5.00 -1.75
N LYS A 184 2.01 5.76 -1.12
CA LYS A 184 0.76 5.21 -0.58
C LYS A 184 -0.11 4.59 -1.69
N VAL A 185 -0.26 5.26 -2.82
CA VAL A 185 -1.08 4.75 -3.93
C VAL A 185 -0.56 3.41 -4.47
N LEU A 186 0.75 3.28 -4.67
CA LEU A 186 1.32 2.12 -5.35
C LEU A 186 1.86 1.06 -4.39
N LEU A 187 2.15 1.42 -3.15
CA LEU A 187 2.79 0.55 -2.16
C LEU A 187 1.90 0.26 -0.94
N TYR A 188 0.80 0.97 -0.72
CA TYR A 188 -0.17 0.49 0.26
C TYR A 188 -1.02 -0.56 -0.43
N GLY A 189 -1.02 -1.78 0.13
CA GLY A 189 -1.91 -2.84 -0.29
C GLY A 189 -3.30 -2.62 0.29
N ILE A 190 -3.88 -3.70 0.79
CA ILE A 190 -5.11 -3.64 1.59
C ILE A 190 -4.80 -3.16 3.02
N ASP A 191 -5.81 -2.60 3.67
CA ASP A 191 -5.71 -2.02 5.03
C ASP A 191 -5.64 -3.07 6.16
N VAL A 192 -5.80 -4.35 5.84
CA VAL A 192 -5.80 -5.50 6.76
C VAL A 192 -4.85 -6.56 6.24
N ASP A 193 -4.11 -7.24 7.11
CA ASP A 193 -3.24 -8.35 6.68
C ASP A 193 -4.08 -9.54 6.18
N ALA A 194 -3.89 -9.90 4.91
CA ALA A 194 -4.50 -11.09 4.30
C ALA A 194 -3.95 -12.40 4.88
N LYS A 195 -2.79 -12.37 5.55
CA LYS A 195 -2.20 -13.54 6.18
C LYS A 195 -2.81 -13.77 7.57
N ILE A 196 -3.27 -14.99 7.79
CA ILE A 196 -3.65 -15.51 9.10
C ILE A 196 -2.43 -16.26 9.62
N SER A 197 -1.72 -15.68 10.58
CA SER A 197 -0.38 -16.10 11.01
C SER A 197 -0.29 -17.55 11.51
N SER A 198 -1.39 -18.10 12.02
CA SER A 198 -1.48 -19.47 12.50
C SER A 198 -2.80 -20.09 12.06
N THR A 199 -2.82 -21.41 11.91
CA THR A 199 -4.09 -22.13 11.72
C THR A 199 -5.04 -21.85 12.89
N PRO A 200 -6.30 -21.50 12.62
CA PRO A 200 -7.31 -21.32 13.68
C PRO A 200 -7.44 -22.58 14.53
N ILE A 201 -7.57 -22.39 15.84
CA ILE A 201 -7.86 -23.49 16.76
C ILE A 201 -9.28 -23.97 16.46
N LEU A 202 -9.41 -25.26 16.17
CA LEU A 202 -10.70 -25.92 16.00
C LEU A 202 -11.17 -26.40 17.37
N ASP A 203 -12.32 -25.89 17.83
CA ASP A 203 -12.94 -26.38 19.06
C ASP A 203 -13.64 -27.74 18.85
N GLU A 204 -14.34 -28.22 19.88
CA GLU A 204 -15.02 -29.52 19.84
C GLU A 204 -16.15 -29.57 18.80
N ASP A 205 -16.89 -28.47 18.63
CA ASP A 205 -17.96 -28.35 17.64
C ASP A 205 -17.37 -28.29 16.22
N ASP A 206 -16.30 -27.51 16.02
CA ASP A 206 -15.56 -27.45 14.75
C ASP A 206 -15.01 -28.82 14.33
N PHE A 207 -14.40 -29.52 15.28
CA PHE A 207 -13.88 -30.86 15.05
C PHE A 207 -15.01 -31.83 14.71
N THR A 208 -16.08 -31.83 15.49
CA THR A 208 -17.27 -32.68 15.26
C THR A 208 -17.86 -32.45 13.88
N LEU A 209 -18.04 -31.18 13.49
CA LEU A 209 -18.53 -30.81 12.16
C LEU A 209 -17.62 -31.32 11.05
N ALA A 210 -16.31 -31.12 11.18
CA ALA A 210 -15.35 -31.59 10.17
C ALA A 210 -15.38 -33.11 10.01
N ILE A 211 -15.45 -33.87 11.12
CA ILE A 211 -15.61 -35.33 11.07
C ILE A 211 -16.95 -35.71 10.45
N ASP A 212 -17.99 -34.91 10.63
CA ASP A 212 -19.31 -35.14 10.03
C ASP A 212 -19.34 -34.99 8.50
N TRP A 213 -18.29 -34.47 7.88
CA TRP A 213 -18.13 -34.45 6.42
C TRP A 213 -17.46 -35.68 5.84
N LEU A 214 -16.97 -36.60 6.68
CA LEU A 214 -16.39 -37.87 6.25
C LEU A 214 -17.46 -38.92 5.95
N ASP A 215 -17.07 -40.01 5.30
CA ASP A 215 -17.96 -41.16 5.14
C ASP A 215 -18.24 -41.87 6.49
N ASN A 216 -19.31 -42.66 6.53
CA ASN A 216 -19.73 -43.37 7.74
C ASN A 216 -18.67 -44.34 8.28
N ASN A 217 -17.76 -44.86 7.45
CA ASN A 217 -16.71 -45.77 7.92
C ASN A 217 -15.68 -45.02 8.75
N TYR A 218 -15.27 -43.83 8.31
CA TYR A 218 -14.39 -42.95 9.09
C TYR A 218 -15.06 -42.48 10.37
N LYS A 219 -16.30 -41.97 10.28
CA LYS A 219 -17.06 -41.49 11.45
C LYS A 219 -17.15 -42.53 12.57
N ASN A 220 -17.53 -43.77 12.22
CA ASN A 220 -17.68 -44.87 13.18
C ASN A 220 -16.36 -45.26 13.85
N LYS A 221 -15.23 -45.09 13.17
CA LYS A 221 -13.89 -45.38 13.71
C LYS A 221 -13.40 -44.28 14.63
N ILE A 222 -13.62 -43.01 14.25
CA ILE A 222 -13.14 -41.83 14.99
C ILE A 222 -13.97 -41.58 16.25
N LYS A 223 -15.30 -41.79 16.17
CA LYS A 223 -16.26 -41.54 17.25
C LYS A 223 -16.13 -40.15 17.88
N ASN A 224 -15.86 -39.14 17.04
CA ASN A 224 -15.62 -37.76 17.43
C ASN A 224 -14.58 -37.60 18.56
N SER A 225 -13.54 -38.43 18.57
CA SER A 225 -12.43 -38.31 19.51
C SER A 225 -11.15 -37.80 18.84
N VAL A 226 -10.68 -36.63 19.28
CA VAL A 226 -9.40 -36.04 18.85
C VAL A 226 -8.24 -37.02 19.09
N ASN A 227 -8.18 -37.67 20.25
CA ASN A 227 -7.12 -38.64 20.57
C ASN A 227 -7.10 -39.82 19.59
N VAL A 228 -8.26 -40.32 19.16
CA VAL A 228 -8.33 -41.39 18.17
C VAL A 228 -7.76 -40.94 16.83
N VAL A 229 -8.04 -39.70 16.40
CA VAL A 229 -7.45 -39.13 15.18
C VAL A 229 -5.95 -39.04 15.30
N LEU A 230 -5.44 -38.52 16.41
CA LEU A 230 -4.00 -38.36 16.62
C LEU A 230 -3.25 -39.69 16.64
N GLU A 231 -3.77 -40.69 17.36
CA GLU A 231 -3.12 -41.99 17.51
C GLU A 231 -3.18 -42.86 16.25
N LYS A 232 -4.30 -42.83 15.51
CA LYS A 232 -4.55 -43.79 14.42
C LYS A 232 -4.57 -43.18 13.04
N PHE A 233 -4.77 -41.87 12.94
CA PHE A 233 -4.99 -41.17 11.68
C PHE A 233 -4.19 -39.87 11.60
N GLY A 234 -3.12 -39.73 12.37
CA GLY A 234 -2.32 -38.50 12.44
C GLY A 234 -1.77 -38.03 11.09
N ASP A 235 -1.65 -38.95 10.13
CA ASP A 235 -1.17 -38.74 8.75
C ASP A 235 -2.21 -39.11 7.68
N ASP A 236 -3.50 -39.23 8.05
CA ASP A 236 -4.57 -39.55 7.09
C ASP A 236 -4.94 -38.32 6.24
N TYR A 237 -4.90 -38.50 4.92
CA TYR A 237 -5.16 -37.44 3.96
C TYR A 237 -6.61 -36.92 4.00
N GLU A 238 -7.59 -37.81 4.10
CA GLU A 238 -9.01 -37.45 4.05
C GLU A 238 -9.44 -36.71 5.30
N ILE A 239 -8.95 -37.13 6.47
CA ILE A 239 -9.18 -36.40 7.72
C ILE A 239 -8.49 -35.03 7.66
N GLY A 240 -7.24 -34.97 7.19
CA GLY A 240 -6.53 -33.71 7.02
C GLY A 240 -7.27 -32.77 6.06
N ARG A 241 -7.92 -33.32 5.02
CA ARG A 241 -8.77 -32.58 4.07
C ARG A 241 -9.94 -31.89 4.76
N VAL A 242 -10.78 -32.61 5.48
CA VAL A 242 -11.95 -32.01 6.14
C VAL A 242 -11.57 -31.03 7.24
N LEU A 243 -10.55 -31.33 8.05
CA LEU A 243 -10.04 -30.42 9.08
C LEU A 243 -9.48 -29.13 8.47
N SER A 244 -8.71 -29.25 7.38
CA SER A 244 -8.18 -28.07 6.68
C SER A 244 -9.26 -27.23 6.01
N ALA A 245 -10.39 -27.85 5.59
CA ALA A 245 -11.53 -27.12 5.04
C ALA A 245 -12.20 -26.30 6.15
N ARG A 246 -12.46 -26.89 7.32
CA ARG A 246 -13.03 -26.15 8.45
C ARG A 246 -12.10 -25.04 8.95
N ALA A 247 -10.80 -25.31 9.06
CA ALA A 247 -9.82 -24.29 9.41
C ALA A 247 -9.80 -23.10 8.43
N ALA A 248 -10.05 -23.35 7.14
CA ALA A 248 -10.17 -22.28 6.16
C ALA A 248 -11.44 -21.44 6.35
N GLU A 249 -12.58 -22.05 6.71
CA GLU A 249 -13.80 -21.31 7.07
C GLU A 249 -13.55 -20.38 8.26
N LYS A 250 -12.93 -20.89 9.33
CA LYS A 250 -12.56 -20.08 10.51
C LYS A 250 -11.54 -18.98 10.16
N ALA A 251 -10.61 -19.25 9.25
CA ALA A 251 -9.65 -18.25 8.80
C ALA A 251 -10.33 -17.13 8.00
N ALA A 252 -11.32 -17.46 7.17
CA ALA A 252 -12.13 -16.48 6.45
C ALA A 252 -12.95 -15.62 7.43
N GLU A 253 -13.59 -16.22 8.41
CA GLU A 253 -14.31 -15.52 9.49
C GLU A 253 -13.39 -14.51 10.21
N ILE A 254 -12.23 -14.95 10.69
CA ILE A 254 -11.24 -14.08 11.34
C ILE A 254 -10.84 -12.92 10.43
N PHE A 255 -10.60 -13.17 9.14
CA PHE A 255 -10.24 -12.13 8.19
C PHE A 255 -11.36 -11.08 8.06
N TYR A 256 -12.60 -11.51 7.89
CA TYR A 256 -13.75 -10.61 7.79
C TYR A 256 -14.00 -9.81 9.06
N GLU A 257 -13.88 -10.42 10.23
CA GLU A 257 -14.00 -9.72 11.52
C GLU A 257 -12.92 -8.65 11.68
N ARG A 258 -11.67 -8.94 11.28
CA ARG A 258 -10.57 -7.94 11.27
C ARG A 258 -10.86 -6.77 10.32
N CYS A 259 -11.62 -7.01 9.27
CA CYS A 259 -12.09 -5.96 8.37
C CYS A 259 -13.28 -5.16 8.93
N GLY A 260 -13.78 -5.53 10.12
CA GLY A 260 -14.90 -4.85 10.79
C GLY A 260 -16.28 -5.31 10.34
N PHE A 261 -16.38 -6.41 9.58
CA PHE A 261 -17.66 -6.97 9.16
C PHE A 261 -18.29 -7.82 10.27
N LYS A 262 -19.61 -7.90 10.28
CA LYS A 262 -20.33 -8.87 11.12
C LYS A 262 -20.37 -10.21 10.40
N VAL A 263 -19.80 -11.23 11.03
CA VAL A 263 -19.77 -12.59 10.48
C VAL A 263 -20.69 -13.51 11.28
N VAL A 264 -21.38 -14.41 10.59
CA VAL A 264 -22.13 -15.51 11.18
C VAL A 264 -21.64 -16.82 10.55
N ASP A 265 -21.12 -17.70 11.37
CA ASP A 265 -20.80 -19.08 11.00
C ASP A 265 -22.10 -19.86 10.72
N VAL A 266 -22.32 -20.18 9.44
CA VAL A 266 -23.52 -20.89 9.00
C VAL A 266 -23.27 -22.40 8.95
N SER A 267 -22.07 -22.85 8.58
CA SER A 267 -21.66 -24.26 8.58
C SER A 267 -21.92 -24.94 9.93
N ILE A 268 -21.60 -24.29 11.05
CA ILE A 268 -21.79 -24.87 12.40
C ILE A 268 -23.25 -25.18 12.74
N LYS A 269 -24.22 -24.58 12.04
CA LYS A 269 -25.65 -24.85 12.27
C LYS A 269 -26.06 -26.25 11.82
N GLN A 270 -25.23 -26.96 11.05
CA GLN A 270 -25.44 -28.36 10.68
C GLN A 270 -25.54 -29.28 11.91
N LEU A 271 -24.87 -28.95 13.02
CA LEU A 271 -24.89 -29.74 14.25
C LEU A 271 -26.18 -29.54 15.09
N LYS A 272 -27.03 -28.57 14.74
CA LYS A 272 -28.22 -28.23 15.53
C LYS A 272 -29.46 -28.90 14.95
N GLU A 273 -30.19 -29.66 15.77
CA GLU A 273 -31.40 -30.42 15.37
C GLU A 273 -32.55 -29.55 14.80
N ASN A 274 -32.54 -28.24 15.04
CA ASN A 274 -33.52 -27.27 14.52
C ASN A 274 -32.88 -26.12 13.71
N GLY A 275 -31.70 -26.35 13.14
CA GLY A 275 -31.00 -25.35 12.32
C GLY A 275 -31.77 -25.01 11.02
N ASN A 276 -31.66 -23.76 10.56
CA ASN A 276 -32.06 -23.41 9.20
C ASN A 276 -31.16 -24.13 8.18
N ASP A 277 -31.75 -24.64 7.10
CA ASP A 277 -31.08 -25.30 5.96
C ASP A 277 -30.10 -24.41 5.16
N ALA A 278 -29.84 -23.19 5.61
CA ALA A 278 -28.92 -22.24 4.99
C ALA A 278 -27.51 -22.81 4.76
N TRP A 279 -27.01 -23.66 5.67
CA TRP A 279 -25.70 -24.31 5.58
C TRP A 279 -25.53 -25.19 4.33
N LYS A 280 -26.63 -25.64 3.71
CA LYS A 280 -26.59 -26.38 2.44
C LYS A 280 -26.15 -25.50 1.27
N TYR A 281 -26.21 -24.18 1.44
CA TYR A 281 -25.99 -23.21 0.38
C TYR A 281 -24.70 -22.41 0.57
N TYR A 282 -24.25 -22.14 1.79
CA TYR A 282 -23.06 -21.32 2.02
C TYR A 282 -22.51 -21.55 3.43
N ASP A 283 -21.27 -21.13 3.65
CA ASP A 283 -20.51 -21.46 4.85
C ASP A 283 -20.56 -20.31 5.87
N LEU A 284 -20.51 -19.06 5.41
CA LEU A 284 -20.53 -17.85 6.23
C LEU A 284 -21.55 -16.83 5.72
N GLU A 285 -22.13 -16.05 6.63
CA GLU A 285 -22.88 -14.83 6.30
C GLU A 285 -22.08 -13.61 6.76
N VAL A 286 -21.73 -12.71 5.83
CA VAL A 286 -20.94 -11.51 6.12
C VAL A 286 -21.77 -10.28 5.80
N ASP A 287 -22.16 -9.51 6.83
CA ASP A 287 -23.09 -8.37 6.71
C ASP A 287 -24.38 -8.70 5.92
N GLY A 288 -24.88 -9.93 6.09
CA GLY A 288 -26.07 -10.43 5.39
C GLY A 288 -25.83 -10.99 3.99
N TYR A 289 -24.58 -11.01 3.50
CA TYR A 289 -24.22 -11.62 2.21
C TYR A 289 -23.74 -13.06 2.40
N PRO A 290 -24.22 -14.02 1.59
CA PRO A 290 -23.80 -15.41 1.67
C PRO A 290 -22.42 -15.63 1.03
N ILE A 291 -21.53 -16.30 1.76
CA ILE A 291 -20.15 -16.61 1.36
C ILE A 291 -19.92 -18.12 1.46
N ASP A 292 -19.39 -18.71 0.39
CA ASP A 292 -18.93 -20.09 0.32
C ASP A 292 -17.40 -20.08 0.27
N VAL A 293 -16.77 -20.68 1.27
CA VAL A 293 -15.32 -20.66 1.45
C VAL A 293 -14.74 -21.85 0.70
N LYS A 294 -13.64 -21.60 -0.02
CA LYS A 294 -12.92 -22.65 -0.75
C LYS A 294 -11.48 -22.63 -0.32
N ASN A 295 -11.02 -23.75 0.21
CA ASN A 295 -9.61 -23.96 0.54
C ASN A 295 -8.85 -24.56 -0.64
N SER A 296 -7.63 -24.11 -0.84
CA SER A 296 -6.63 -24.64 -1.75
C SER A 296 -5.36 -24.91 -1.00
N ARG A 297 -4.60 -25.88 -1.50
CA ARG A 297 -3.31 -26.25 -0.92
C ARG A 297 -2.16 -25.83 -1.82
N ARG A 298 -1.12 -25.25 -1.23
CA ARG A 298 0.13 -24.90 -1.92
C ARG A 298 0.77 -26.15 -2.54
N SER A 299 1.24 -26.04 -3.76
CA SER A 299 1.98 -27.14 -4.39
C SER A 299 3.40 -27.27 -3.82
N LEU A 300 4.02 -28.44 -3.95
CA LEU A 300 5.37 -28.70 -3.42
C LEU A 300 6.44 -27.79 -4.05
N ASN A 301 6.39 -27.63 -5.36
CA ASN A 301 7.41 -26.93 -6.14
C ASN A 301 7.04 -25.47 -6.43
N SER A 302 5.91 -24.98 -5.94
CA SER A 302 5.48 -23.59 -6.12
C SER A 302 4.72 -23.13 -4.89
N GLY A 303 5.45 -22.50 -3.96
CA GLY A 303 4.87 -21.88 -2.79
C GLY A 303 3.90 -20.76 -3.16
N GLU A 304 4.15 -20.03 -4.25
CA GLU A 304 3.29 -18.93 -4.73
C GLU A 304 2.03 -19.40 -5.47
N ARG A 305 1.77 -20.72 -5.56
CA ARG A 305 0.62 -21.25 -6.30
C ARG A 305 -0.04 -22.42 -5.60
N TYR A 306 -1.32 -22.60 -5.90
CA TYR A 306 -2.07 -23.79 -5.51
C TYR A 306 -2.40 -24.68 -6.69
N VAL A 307 -2.73 -25.92 -6.36
CA VAL A 307 -3.05 -26.94 -7.36
C VAL A 307 -4.44 -26.67 -7.92
N GLU A 308 -5.50 -26.67 -7.10
CA GLU A 308 -6.89 -26.51 -7.58
C GLU A 308 -7.84 -25.86 -6.55
N HIS A 309 -8.51 -24.77 -6.95
CA HIS A 309 -9.79 -24.34 -6.36
C HIS A 309 -10.92 -24.82 -7.26
N CYS A 310 -11.49 -25.97 -6.92
CA CYS A 310 -12.66 -26.50 -7.61
C CYS A 310 -13.93 -25.92 -6.98
N VAL A 311 -14.76 -25.29 -7.81
CA VAL A 311 -16.13 -24.89 -7.48
C VAL A 311 -17.06 -25.75 -8.32
N PRO A 312 -17.67 -26.81 -7.76
CA PRO A 312 -18.51 -27.73 -8.52
C PRO A 312 -19.70 -27.03 -9.18
N LYS A 313 -20.26 -26.03 -8.49
CA LYS A 313 -21.40 -25.25 -8.95
C LYS A 313 -21.43 -23.91 -8.21
N PHE A 314 -21.64 -22.83 -8.95
CA PHE A 314 -22.01 -21.54 -8.36
C PHE A 314 -23.43 -21.61 -7.81
N LYS A 315 -23.59 -21.20 -6.56
CA LYS A 315 -24.86 -21.27 -5.83
C LYS A 315 -25.56 -19.91 -5.89
N ILE A 316 -26.88 -19.94 -5.97
CA ILE A 316 -27.76 -18.77 -5.93
C ILE A 316 -28.77 -19.04 -4.82
N ILE A 317 -28.96 -18.08 -3.91
CA ILE A 317 -29.96 -18.19 -2.84
C ILE A 317 -31.29 -17.56 -3.28
N ARG A 318 -32.31 -17.59 -2.41
CA ARG A 318 -33.59 -16.94 -2.67
C ARG A 318 -33.39 -15.45 -3.01
N ASN A 319 -34.20 -14.91 -3.92
CA ASN A 319 -34.09 -13.55 -4.47
C ASN A 319 -32.89 -13.31 -5.40
N ASP A 320 -32.38 -14.36 -6.06
CA ASP A 320 -31.31 -14.29 -7.07
C ASP A 320 -29.99 -13.66 -6.58
N ILE A 321 -29.74 -13.73 -5.27
CA ILE A 321 -28.47 -13.29 -4.69
C ILE A 321 -27.43 -14.39 -4.95
N ASN A 322 -26.36 -14.02 -5.65
CA ASN A 322 -25.22 -14.90 -5.87
C ASN A 322 -24.47 -15.16 -4.57
N VAL A 323 -24.16 -16.42 -4.30
CA VAL A 323 -23.21 -16.79 -3.24
C VAL A 323 -21.80 -16.44 -3.73
N LYS A 324 -21.09 -15.60 -2.99
CA LYS A 324 -19.70 -15.28 -3.29
C LYS A 324 -18.79 -16.42 -2.86
N ILE A 325 -17.68 -16.58 -3.56
CA ILE A 325 -16.63 -17.54 -3.23
C ILE A 325 -15.45 -16.81 -2.62
N SER A 326 -15.04 -17.21 -1.43
CA SER A 326 -13.82 -16.70 -0.79
C SER A 326 -12.70 -17.74 -0.89
N GLY A 327 -11.59 -17.33 -1.50
CA GLY A 327 -10.43 -18.21 -1.71
C GLY A 327 -9.50 -18.18 -0.51
N ILE A 328 -9.20 -19.35 0.06
CA ILE A 328 -8.21 -19.52 1.12
C ILE A 328 -7.09 -20.43 0.62
N LEU A 329 -5.84 -20.03 0.88
CA LEU A 329 -4.66 -20.83 0.57
C LEU A 329 -3.97 -21.29 1.85
N SER A 330 -3.93 -22.61 2.05
CA SER A 330 -3.20 -23.25 3.16
C SER A 330 -2.02 -24.09 2.65
N ARG A 331 -1.14 -24.51 3.56
CA ARG A 331 -0.19 -25.60 3.28
C ARG A 331 -0.92 -26.95 3.31
N TYR A 332 -0.24 -28.01 2.83
CA TYR A 332 -0.63 -29.37 3.16
C TYR A 332 -0.32 -29.62 4.64
N LEU A 333 -1.35 -29.71 5.47
CA LEU A 333 -1.24 -29.99 6.90
C LEU A 333 -1.92 -31.32 7.20
N TRP A 334 -1.25 -32.15 8.00
CA TRP A 334 -1.77 -33.44 8.45
C TRP A 334 -2.62 -33.26 9.72
N PRO A 335 -3.53 -34.19 10.05
CA PRO A 335 -4.33 -34.12 11.27
C PRO A 335 -3.50 -33.85 12.53
N LYS A 336 -2.36 -34.54 12.70
CA LYS A 336 -1.47 -34.30 13.84
C LYS A 336 -0.96 -32.85 13.92
N THR A 337 -0.72 -32.22 12.78
CA THR A 337 -0.29 -30.82 12.67
C THR A 337 -1.42 -29.83 12.92
N LEU A 338 -2.64 -30.17 12.47
CA LEU A 338 -3.81 -29.32 12.63
C LEU A 338 -4.32 -29.32 14.07
N LEU A 339 -4.15 -30.44 14.79
CA LEU A 339 -4.70 -30.65 16.12
C LEU A 339 -3.66 -30.51 17.25
N HIS A 340 -2.36 -30.60 16.95
CA HIS A 340 -1.27 -30.27 17.87
C HIS A 340 -0.36 -29.18 17.28
N SER A 341 -0.22 -28.07 18.01
CA SER A 341 0.53 -26.90 17.54
C SER A 341 2.02 -26.90 17.92
N GLU A 342 2.49 -27.92 18.64
CA GLU A 342 3.87 -27.97 19.10
C GLU A 342 4.77 -28.47 17.94
N ASP A 343 5.74 -27.63 17.55
CA ASP A 343 6.87 -27.94 16.65
C ASP A 343 6.75 -27.74 15.12
N ILE A 344 5.74 -27.03 14.59
CA ILE A 344 5.63 -26.86 13.11
C ILE A 344 5.82 -25.40 12.66
N PRO A 345 6.81 -25.10 11.80
CA PRO A 345 7.34 -23.74 11.64
C PRO A 345 6.46 -22.76 10.84
N ASP A 346 5.36 -23.18 10.22
CA ASP A 346 4.40 -22.26 9.58
C ASP A 346 3.09 -22.96 9.22
N THR A 347 2.03 -22.69 9.98
CA THR A 347 0.66 -23.17 9.69
C THR A 347 -0.24 -22.04 9.18
N SER A 348 0.36 -20.96 8.66
CA SER A 348 -0.40 -19.81 8.20
C SER A 348 -1.32 -20.12 7.01
N LEU A 349 -2.43 -19.39 6.96
CA LEU A 349 -3.34 -19.36 5.83
C LEU A 349 -3.30 -17.98 5.20
N LEU A 350 -3.65 -17.91 3.92
CA LEU A 350 -3.74 -16.67 3.18
C LEU A 350 -5.13 -16.52 2.59
N PHE A 351 -5.83 -15.45 2.93
CA PHE A 351 -7.04 -15.03 2.24
C PHE A 351 -6.65 -14.47 0.87
N LEU A 352 -7.29 -14.92 -0.21
CA LEU A 352 -6.94 -14.52 -1.58
C LEU A 352 -7.81 -13.39 -2.12
N GLY A 353 -8.99 -13.19 -1.53
CA GLY A 353 -10.03 -12.32 -2.05
C GLY A 353 -11.35 -13.08 -2.25
N GLU A 354 -12.28 -12.40 -2.89
CA GLU A 354 -13.61 -12.88 -3.25
C GLU A 354 -13.77 -12.95 -4.77
N THR A 355 -14.68 -13.80 -5.22
CA THR A 355 -15.22 -13.75 -6.58
C THR A 355 -16.65 -14.26 -6.60
N SER A 356 -17.34 -14.11 -7.72
CA SER A 356 -18.72 -14.57 -7.90
C SER A 356 -18.96 -14.91 -9.37
N TYR A 357 -19.99 -15.70 -9.64
CA TYR A 357 -20.36 -16.03 -11.02
C TYR A 357 -20.58 -14.77 -11.87
N ALA A 358 -21.25 -13.76 -11.32
CA ALA A 358 -21.51 -12.50 -12.01
C ALA A 358 -20.22 -11.75 -12.39
N GLU A 359 -19.22 -11.73 -11.51
CA GLU A 359 -17.92 -11.12 -11.80
C GLU A 359 -17.16 -11.90 -12.87
N ILE A 360 -17.23 -13.23 -12.84
CA ILE A 360 -16.63 -14.09 -13.86
C ILE A 360 -17.24 -13.82 -15.24
N GLU A 361 -18.57 -13.77 -15.33
CA GLU A 361 -19.25 -13.49 -16.59
C GLU A 361 -18.99 -12.05 -17.07
N LYS A 362 -18.88 -11.07 -16.16
CA LYS A 362 -18.42 -9.71 -16.50
C LYS A 362 -17.03 -9.74 -17.14
N LEU A 363 -16.09 -10.50 -16.57
CA LEU A 363 -14.73 -10.62 -17.13
C LEU A 363 -14.74 -11.28 -18.51
N ARG A 364 -15.53 -12.35 -18.71
CA ARG A 364 -15.70 -12.95 -20.04
C ARG A 364 -16.27 -11.95 -21.04
N ALA A 365 -17.33 -11.24 -20.67
CA ALA A 365 -17.99 -10.28 -21.56
C ALA A 365 -17.03 -9.15 -22.01
N VAL A 366 -16.11 -8.72 -21.15
CA VAL A 366 -15.17 -7.65 -21.46
C VAL A 366 -13.97 -8.12 -22.27
N PHE A 367 -13.45 -9.32 -21.99
CA PHE A 367 -12.17 -9.77 -22.55
C PHE A 367 -12.28 -10.82 -23.65
N SER A 368 -13.38 -11.58 -23.72
CA SER A 368 -13.57 -12.53 -24.81
C SER A 368 -13.79 -11.79 -26.14
N SER A 369 -13.17 -12.28 -27.19
CA SER A 369 -13.22 -11.77 -28.56
C SER A 369 -13.21 -12.93 -29.55
N GLU A 370 -13.24 -12.62 -30.85
CA GLU A 370 -13.12 -13.64 -31.91
C GLU A 370 -11.83 -14.46 -31.81
N TYR A 371 -10.74 -13.85 -31.32
CA TYR A 371 -9.41 -14.46 -31.29
C TYR A 371 -8.90 -14.76 -29.88
N PHE A 372 -9.61 -14.37 -28.82
CA PHE A 372 -9.22 -14.64 -27.44
C PHE A 372 -10.43 -15.06 -26.62
N ASP A 373 -10.40 -16.25 -26.03
CA ASP A 373 -11.48 -16.79 -25.20
C ASP A 373 -11.05 -17.07 -23.76
N ILE A 374 -11.98 -16.98 -22.83
CA ILE A 374 -11.78 -17.26 -21.40
C ILE A 374 -12.72 -18.39 -20.96
N ASP A 375 -12.11 -19.52 -20.60
CA ASP A 375 -12.79 -20.77 -20.29
C ASP A 375 -12.46 -21.29 -18.87
N PHE A 376 -13.35 -21.06 -17.92
CA PHE A 376 -13.17 -21.55 -16.55
C PHE A 376 -13.59 -23.02 -16.35
N GLY A 377 -14.09 -23.69 -17.40
CA GLY A 377 -14.50 -25.09 -17.32
C GLY A 377 -13.31 -26.05 -17.36
N ARG A 378 -13.51 -27.27 -16.85
CA ARG A 378 -12.58 -28.38 -17.10
C ARG A 378 -12.98 -29.13 -18.36
N PRO A 379 -12.10 -29.23 -19.37
CA PRO A 379 -12.38 -30.02 -20.56
C PRO A 379 -12.76 -31.45 -20.19
N GLY A 380 -13.96 -31.89 -20.59
CA GLY A 380 -14.44 -33.26 -20.42
C GLY A 380 -15.06 -33.63 -19.07
N ILE A 381 -15.14 -32.73 -18.07
CA ILE A 381 -15.69 -33.03 -16.74
C ILE A 381 -16.70 -31.96 -16.30
N GLY A 382 -17.95 -32.09 -16.77
CA GLY A 382 -19.14 -31.42 -16.21
C GLY A 382 -19.09 -29.89 -16.08
N THR A 383 -19.90 -29.36 -15.15
CA THR A 383 -20.04 -27.93 -14.84
C THR A 383 -19.03 -27.43 -13.79
N ASN A 384 -17.93 -28.15 -13.56
CA ASN A 384 -16.96 -27.78 -12.53
C ASN A 384 -16.14 -26.59 -13.01
N TYR A 385 -16.08 -25.55 -12.16
CA TYR A 385 -15.28 -24.37 -12.38
C TYR A 385 -13.97 -24.49 -11.63
N PHE A 386 -12.88 -24.13 -12.29
CA PHE A 386 -11.58 -24.07 -11.66
C PHE A 386 -11.12 -22.62 -11.64
N LEU A 387 -10.96 -22.11 -10.43
CA LEU A 387 -10.74 -20.70 -10.19
C LEU A 387 -9.23 -20.43 -10.09
N PRO A 388 -8.66 -19.67 -11.04
CA PRO A 388 -7.26 -19.30 -10.96
C PRO A 388 -7.07 -18.15 -9.95
N PRO A 389 -5.88 -18.03 -9.34
CA PRO A 389 -5.66 -17.07 -8.25
C PRO A 389 -5.89 -15.61 -8.65
N TRP A 390 -5.72 -15.26 -9.92
CA TRP A 390 -5.95 -13.90 -10.41
C TRP A 390 -7.42 -13.48 -10.42
N ILE A 391 -8.36 -14.41 -10.20
CA ILE A 391 -9.80 -14.12 -10.23
C ILE A 391 -10.32 -13.54 -8.91
N PHE A 392 -9.58 -13.75 -7.83
CA PHE A 392 -9.95 -13.27 -6.50
C PHE A 392 -9.54 -11.81 -6.36
N GLU A 393 -10.47 -11.00 -5.87
CA GLU A 393 -10.29 -9.57 -5.64
C GLU A 393 -10.70 -9.21 -4.20
N TYR A 394 -9.99 -8.27 -3.59
CA TYR A 394 -10.37 -7.79 -2.27
C TYR A 394 -11.50 -6.76 -2.36
N PRO A 395 -12.42 -6.71 -1.38
CA PRO A 395 -13.45 -5.68 -1.35
C PRO A 395 -12.85 -4.28 -1.45
N SER A 396 -13.46 -3.41 -2.28
CA SER A 396 -12.96 -2.06 -2.55
C SER A 396 -12.81 -1.20 -1.29
N SER A 397 -13.60 -1.49 -0.26
CA SER A 397 -13.51 -0.86 1.07
C SER A 397 -12.18 -1.09 1.77
N LEU A 398 -11.46 -2.17 1.45
CA LEU A 398 -10.14 -2.48 2.03
C LEU A 398 -9.00 -1.69 1.38
N TYR A 399 -9.27 -0.94 0.31
CA TYR A 399 -8.31 -0.04 -0.34
C TYR A 399 -8.53 1.43 0.04
N LYS A 400 -9.12 1.71 1.21
CA LYS A 400 -9.53 3.07 1.59
C LYS A 400 -8.36 4.04 1.56
N LYS A 401 -7.25 3.74 2.24
CA LYS A 401 -6.08 4.64 2.26
C LYS A 401 -5.48 4.87 0.88
N ARG A 402 -5.47 3.84 0.03
CA ARG A 402 -5.01 3.94 -1.36
C ARG A 402 -5.92 4.88 -2.15
N ASN A 403 -7.23 4.67 -2.08
CA ASN A 403 -8.21 5.45 -2.82
C ASN A 403 -8.25 6.92 -2.35
N GLU A 404 -8.06 7.18 -1.05
CA GLU A 404 -7.89 8.54 -0.51
C GLU A 404 -6.64 9.22 -1.08
N ALA A 405 -5.51 8.51 -1.13
CA ALA A 405 -4.28 9.03 -1.72
C ALA A 405 -4.40 9.26 -3.25
N ILE A 406 -5.13 8.39 -3.97
CA ILE A 406 -5.46 8.59 -5.39
C ILE A 406 -6.27 9.88 -5.57
N ALA A 407 -7.31 10.08 -4.75
CA ALA A 407 -8.15 11.26 -4.83
C ALA A 407 -7.38 12.55 -4.54
N GLU A 408 -6.44 12.51 -3.57
CA GLU A 408 -5.58 13.65 -3.25
C GLU A 408 -4.59 13.97 -4.39
N LEU A 409 -3.98 12.94 -5.00
CA LEU A 409 -3.03 13.10 -6.11
C LEU A 409 -3.70 13.47 -7.44
N ALA A 410 -4.96 13.13 -7.64
CA ALA A 410 -5.71 13.49 -8.84
C ALA A 410 -5.89 15.02 -8.99
N ASN A 411 -5.60 15.80 -7.94
CA ASN A 411 -5.50 17.26 -8.03
C ASN A 411 -4.26 17.65 -8.87
N GLN A 412 -4.47 18.44 -9.93
CA GLN A 412 -3.48 18.71 -11.00
C GLN A 412 -2.11 19.17 -10.47
N ASP A 413 -2.09 20.02 -9.44
CA ASP A 413 -0.85 20.56 -8.86
C ASP A 413 0.10 19.48 -8.32
N ALA A 414 -0.42 18.33 -7.89
CA ALA A 414 0.40 17.27 -7.29
C ALA A 414 1.22 16.50 -8.34
N MET A 415 0.59 16.17 -9.47
CA MET A 415 1.26 15.41 -10.53
C MET A 415 2.34 16.23 -11.22
N ASP A 416 2.06 17.51 -11.54
CA ASP A 416 3.05 18.44 -12.09
C ASP A 416 4.28 18.54 -11.17
N TYR A 417 4.04 18.58 -9.87
CA TYR A 417 5.08 18.66 -8.87
C TYR A 417 5.96 17.39 -8.83
N ILE A 418 5.34 16.20 -8.82
CA ILE A 418 6.04 14.91 -8.85
C ILE A 418 6.91 14.78 -10.10
N PHE A 419 6.39 15.17 -11.27
CA PHE A 419 7.09 14.98 -12.55
C PHE A 419 8.14 16.05 -12.86
N SER A 420 8.12 17.20 -12.17
CA SER A 420 9.11 18.26 -12.34
C SER A 420 10.52 17.96 -11.80
N ARG A 421 10.72 16.84 -11.09
CA ARG A 421 11.97 16.49 -10.39
C ARG A 421 12.57 15.16 -10.89
N PRO A 422 13.89 14.93 -10.71
CA PRO A 422 14.54 13.67 -11.07
C PRO A 422 13.80 12.47 -10.46
N GLN A 423 13.42 11.54 -11.34
CA GLN A 423 12.43 10.52 -11.02
C GLN A 423 13.04 9.41 -10.17
N THR A 424 12.64 9.35 -8.91
CA THR A 424 12.81 8.15 -8.08
C THR A 424 11.66 7.16 -8.27
N LEU A 425 10.57 7.60 -8.93
CA LEU A 425 9.33 6.86 -9.08
C LEU A 425 8.98 6.67 -10.54
N ASN A 426 8.46 5.48 -10.88
CA ASN A 426 7.91 5.22 -12.19
C ASN A 426 6.56 5.97 -12.38
N PRO A 427 6.46 6.89 -13.35
CA PRO A 427 5.26 7.71 -13.61
C PRO A 427 4.04 6.94 -14.11
N ILE A 428 4.26 5.88 -14.92
CA ILE A 428 3.26 5.26 -15.77
C ILE A 428 2.15 4.63 -14.92
N PRO A 429 2.48 3.79 -13.93
CA PRO A 429 1.45 3.20 -13.08
C PRO A 429 0.67 4.28 -12.31
N LEU A 430 1.31 5.38 -11.92
CA LEU A 430 0.66 6.47 -11.20
C LEU A 430 -0.37 7.18 -12.10
N CYS A 431 0.02 7.54 -13.32
CA CYS A 431 -0.87 8.16 -14.30
C CYS A 431 -2.11 7.29 -14.61
N ILE A 432 -1.94 5.97 -14.72
CA ILE A 432 -3.05 5.05 -14.95
C ILE A 432 -4.06 5.11 -13.78
N VAL A 433 -3.59 5.03 -12.54
CA VAL A 433 -4.49 4.93 -11.37
C VAL A 433 -5.06 6.27 -10.92
N THR A 434 -4.37 7.39 -11.18
CA THR A 434 -4.86 8.75 -10.88
C THR A 434 -5.66 9.36 -12.02
N ASN A 435 -5.93 8.59 -13.09
CA ASN A 435 -6.61 9.07 -14.30
C ASN A 435 -5.93 10.29 -14.95
N THR A 436 -4.60 10.36 -14.85
CA THR A 436 -3.81 11.47 -15.39
C THR A 436 -3.25 11.10 -16.76
N ASP A 437 -3.42 11.99 -17.74
CA ASP A 437 -2.86 11.80 -19.09
C ASP A 437 -1.33 11.87 -19.06
N LEU A 438 -0.69 10.74 -19.36
CA LEU A 438 0.76 10.60 -19.36
C LEU A 438 1.44 11.50 -20.42
N ARG A 439 0.75 11.84 -21.52
CA ARG A 439 1.30 12.68 -22.60
C ARG A 439 1.62 14.10 -22.16
N LYS A 440 1.07 14.55 -21.03
CA LYS A 440 1.44 15.85 -20.43
C LYS A 440 2.87 15.88 -19.91
N TYR A 441 3.44 14.71 -19.61
CA TYR A 441 4.72 14.57 -18.91
C TYR A 441 5.75 13.76 -19.68
N TRP A 442 5.31 12.92 -20.61
CA TRP A 442 6.18 12.08 -21.45
C TRP A 442 6.12 12.52 -22.90
N HIS A 443 7.28 12.59 -23.55
CA HIS A 443 7.36 12.75 -24.99
C HIS A 443 6.93 11.46 -25.68
N ASP A 444 6.25 11.58 -26.83
CA ASP A 444 5.76 10.42 -27.61
C ASP A 444 6.88 9.43 -27.96
N GLU A 445 8.11 9.92 -28.14
CA GLU A 445 9.30 9.11 -28.48
C GLU A 445 9.87 8.32 -27.28
N SER A 446 9.43 8.60 -26.06
CA SER A 446 9.96 7.96 -24.84
C SER A 446 9.40 6.56 -24.59
N LEU A 447 8.27 6.22 -25.23
CA LEU A 447 7.68 4.89 -25.21
C LEU A 447 7.53 4.39 -26.64
N SER A 448 7.81 3.10 -26.83
CA SER A 448 7.54 2.45 -28.11
C SER A 448 6.02 2.39 -28.39
N LYS A 449 5.64 2.23 -29.66
CA LYS A 449 4.23 2.20 -30.09
C LYS A 449 3.38 1.16 -29.33
N TRP A 450 3.94 0.00 -29.01
CA TRP A 450 3.20 -1.01 -28.24
C TRP A 450 3.07 -0.64 -26.76
N GLU A 451 4.04 0.07 -26.17
CA GLU A 451 3.96 0.54 -24.78
C GLU A 451 2.85 1.57 -24.64
N TRP A 452 2.73 2.49 -25.59
CA TRP A 452 1.60 3.42 -25.68
C TRP A 452 0.26 2.71 -25.84
N THR A 453 0.22 1.68 -26.68
CA THR A 453 -1.01 0.88 -26.89
C THR A 453 -1.43 0.17 -25.60
N LEU A 454 -0.48 -0.42 -24.87
CA LEU A 454 -0.76 -1.04 -23.58
C LEU A 454 -1.18 -0.03 -22.51
N TYR A 455 -0.48 1.12 -22.41
CA TYR A 455 -0.86 2.20 -21.50
C TYR A 455 -2.31 2.64 -21.73
N GLN A 456 -2.66 2.96 -22.98
CA GLN A 456 -4.01 3.40 -23.34
C GLN A 456 -5.05 2.33 -23.02
N THR A 457 -4.74 1.06 -23.35
CA THR A 457 -5.62 -0.08 -23.07
C THR A 457 -5.89 -0.22 -21.57
N LEU A 458 -4.85 -0.13 -20.74
CA LEU A 458 -5.00 -0.20 -19.28
C LEU A 458 -5.78 0.99 -18.74
N TYR A 459 -5.43 2.21 -19.19
CA TYR A 459 -6.10 3.44 -18.82
C TYR A 459 -7.61 3.36 -19.07
N ASP A 460 -8.02 3.08 -20.32
CA ASP A 460 -9.43 3.04 -20.71
C ASP A 460 -10.22 1.94 -20.00
N ARG A 461 -9.62 0.75 -19.87
CA ARG A 461 -10.28 -0.40 -19.22
C ARG A 461 -10.48 -0.15 -17.73
N ILE A 462 -9.48 0.40 -17.04
CA ILE A 462 -9.56 0.71 -15.61
C ILE A 462 -10.58 1.81 -15.35
N GLN A 463 -10.62 2.87 -16.17
CA GLN A 463 -11.65 3.90 -16.06
C GLN A 463 -13.06 3.34 -16.24
N THR A 464 -13.24 2.42 -17.19
CA THR A 464 -14.57 1.87 -17.51
C THR A 464 -15.03 0.83 -16.47
N ASN A 465 -14.12 0.02 -15.94
CA ASN A 465 -14.50 -1.18 -15.19
C ASN A 465 -14.06 -1.18 -13.72
N GLY A 466 -13.23 -0.22 -13.33
CA GLY A 466 -12.55 -0.19 -12.03
C GLY A 466 -11.21 -0.92 -12.06
N LEU A 467 -10.35 -0.55 -11.10
CA LEU A 467 -9.06 -1.18 -10.87
C LEU A 467 -9.23 -2.45 -10.03
N SER A 468 -8.80 -3.59 -10.55
CA SER A 468 -8.78 -4.89 -9.84
C SER A 468 -7.74 -5.84 -10.43
N LEU A 469 -7.34 -6.84 -9.66
CA LEU A 469 -6.32 -7.83 -10.04
C LEU A 469 -6.72 -8.61 -11.31
N PRO A 470 -7.97 -9.11 -11.46
CA PRO A 470 -8.37 -9.79 -12.68
C PRO A 470 -8.25 -8.89 -13.92
N PHE A 471 -8.60 -7.61 -13.80
CA PHE A 471 -8.53 -6.66 -14.91
C PHE A 471 -7.10 -6.36 -15.34
N VAL A 472 -6.17 -6.19 -14.39
CA VAL A 472 -4.76 -6.02 -14.72
C VAL A 472 -4.22 -7.27 -15.39
N TYR A 473 -4.45 -8.45 -14.80
CA TYR A 473 -4.00 -9.73 -15.35
C TYR A 473 -4.52 -9.96 -16.78
N LEU A 474 -5.83 -9.82 -16.98
CA LEU A 474 -6.47 -10.06 -18.27
C LEU A 474 -6.10 -9.00 -19.31
N SER A 475 -5.81 -7.77 -18.90
CA SER A 475 -5.35 -6.74 -19.82
C SER A 475 -3.98 -7.04 -20.40
N LEU A 476 -3.05 -7.55 -19.59
CA LEU A 476 -1.72 -7.93 -20.05
C LEU A 476 -1.76 -9.11 -21.03
N ILE A 477 -2.51 -10.17 -20.71
CA ILE A 477 -2.60 -11.33 -21.59
C ILE A 477 -3.40 -11.03 -22.86
N SER A 478 -4.47 -10.23 -22.78
CA SER A 478 -5.23 -9.77 -23.93
C SER A 478 -4.35 -8.95 -24.87
N HIS A 479 -3.57 -8.01 -24.33
CA HIS A 479 -2.62 -7.24 -25.13
C HIS A 479 -1.53 -8.12 -25.76
N PHE A 480 -0.97 -9.10 -25.02
CA PHE A 480 -0.05 -10.09 -25.58
C PHE A 480 -0.66 -10.85 -26.78
N THR A 481 -1.91 -11.31 -26.66
CA THR A 481 -2.61 -12.00 -27.77
C THR A 481 -2.88 -11.08 -28.96
N GLU A 482 -3.17 -9.80 -28.71
CA GLU A 482 -3.40 -8.82 -29.76
C GLU A 482 -2.11 -8.54 -30.55
N ILE A 483 -0.97 -8.41 -29.88
CA ILE A 483 0.35 -8.26 -30.51
C ILE A 483 0.62 -9.44 -31.45
N LEU A 484 0.37 -10.68 -31.01
CA LEU A 484 0.56 -11.88 -31.83
C LEU A 484 -0.42 -11.96 -33.02
N HIS A 485 -1.67 -11.55 -32.80
CA HIS A 485 -2.70 -11.62 -33.82
C HIS A 485 -2.50 -10.56 -34.91
N ARG A 486 -2.42 -9.27 -34.52
CA ARG A 486 -2.49 -8.11 -35.43
C ARG A 486 -1.14 -7.63 -35.96
N TYR A 487 -0.07 -7.76 -35.18
CA TYR A 487 1.18 -7.04 -35.43
C TYR A 487 2.44 -7.90 -35.26
N PRO A 488 2.51 -9.10 -35.88
CA PRO A 488 3.65 -9.98 -35.71
C PRO A 488 4.98 -9.38 -36.23
N GLU A 489 4.93 -8.41 -37.15
CA GLU A 489 6.12 -7.80 -37.77
C GLU A 489 6.41 -6.37 -37.28
N ASP A 490 5.40 -5.64 -36.79
CA ASP A 490 5.54 -4.21 -36.46
C ASP A 490 6.27 -3.92 -35.14
N TYR A 491 6.61 -4.94 -34.34
CA TYR A 491 7.17 -4.76 -33.01
C TYR A 491 8.42 -5.62 -32.74
N GLU A 492 9.51 -5.34 -33.45
CA GLU A 492 10.81 -6.01 -33.23
C GLU A 492 11.30 -5.87 -31.77
N GLU A 493 11.06 -4.70 -31.17
CA GLU A 493 11.47 -4.36 -29.80
C GLU A 493 10.52 -4.87 -28.70
N TYR A 494 9.39 -5.48 -29.07
CA TYR A 494 8.40 -5.95 -28.10
C TYR A 494 8.99 -7.04 -27.20
N ARG A 495 8.89 -6.84 -25.89
CA ARG A 495 9.27 -7.84 -24.88
C ARG A 495 8.25 -7.82 -23.76
N PRO A 496 7.57 -8.94 -23.45
CA PRO A 496 6.60 -9.00 -22.35
C PRO A 496 7.20 -8.55 -21.02
N GLN A 497 8.49 -8.80 -20.76
CA GLN A 497 9.18 -8.33 -19.55
C GLN A 497 9.04 -6.82 -19.30
N LYS A 498 8.99 -6.00 -20.36
CA LYS A 498 8.83 -4.53 -20.27
C LYS A 498 7.45 -4.12 -19.73
N TYR A 499 6.46 -5.01 -19.66
CA TYR A 499 5.18 -4.73 -18.97
C TYR A 499 5.39 -4.31 -17.51
N ARG A 500 6.48 -4.76 -16.87
CA ARG A 500 6.81 -4.34 -15.51
C ARG A 500 6.96 -2.83 -15.37
N ASN A 501 7.51 -2.17 -16.39
CA ASN A 501 7.70 -0.72 -16.43
C ASN A 501 6.39 0.04 -16.57
N ILE A 502 5.28 -0.64 -16.87
CA ILE A 502 3.96 -0.02 -17.01
C ILE A 502 3.12 -0.26 -15.76
N VAL A 503 3.22 -1.46 -15.17
CA VAL A 503 2.33 -1.85 -14.06
C VAL A 503 2.96 -1.78 -12.67
N PHE A 504 4.29 -1.72 -12.54
CA PHE A 504 4.96 -1.64 -11.23
C PHE A 504 5.69 -0.32 -11.03
N MET A 505 5.67 0.16 -9.79
CA MET A 505 6.37 1.38 -9.39
C MET A 505 7.90 1.24 -9.46
N ASN A 506 8.41 0.07 -9.09
CA ASN A 506 9.84 -0.24 -9.06
C ASN A 506 10.04 -1.78 -9.08
N GLU A 507 11.30 -2.21 -9.16
CA GLU A 507 11.66 -3.63 -9.18
C GLU A 507 11.59 -4.33 -7.81
N ALA A 508 11.46 -3.59 -6.72
CA ALA A 508 11.40 -4.16 -5.37
C ALA A 508 9.97 -4.59 -4.99
N GLU A 509 8.94 -3.97 -5.55
CA GLU A 509 7.54 -4.10 -5.10
C GLU A 509 6.62 -4.79 -6.11
N PHE A 510 6.98 -6.01 -6.52
CA PHE A 510 6.21 -6.76 -7.50
C PHE A 510 4.90 -7.39 -6.99
N ILE A 511 4.55 -7.23 -5.71
CA ILE A 511 3.29 -7.72 -5.14
C ILE A 511 2.12 -6.73 -5.31
N LYS A 512 2.35 -5.57 -5.95
CA LYS A 512 1.36 -4.48 -6.06
C LYS A 512 1.26 -3.90 -7.47
N PRO A 513 0.82 -4.68 -8.48
CA PRO A 513 0.61 -4.14 -9.81
C PRO A 513 -0.44 -3.03 -9.77
N LEU A 514 -0.08 -1.82 -10.18
CA LEU A 514 -0.92 -0.61 -10.11
C LEU A 514 -1.50 -0.36 -8.70
N GLY A 515 -0.80 -0.75 -7.64
CA GLY A 515 -1.30 -0.60 -6.26
C GLY A 515 -2.43 -1.59 -5.88
N VAL A 516 -2.70 -2.62 -6.69
CA VAL A 516 -3.62 -3.71 -6.33
C VAL A 516 -2.86 -4.78 -5.55
N HIS A 517 -3.42 -5.27 -4.44
CA HIS A 517 -2.75 -6.30 -3.63
C HIS A 517 -2.76 -7.66 -4.35
N ASP A 518 -1.58 -8.16 -4.73
CA ASP A 518 -1.38 -9.45 -5.42
C ASP A 518 -0.49 -10.37 -4.55
N PRO A 519 -1.06 -11.05 -3.53
CA PRO A 519 -0.28 -11.77 -2.52
C PRO A 519 0.44 -13.01 -3.07
N LEU A 520 0.11 -13.43 -4.29
CA LEU A 520 0.70 -14.58 -4.97
C LEU A 520 1.58 -14.20 -6.16
N ASN A 521 1.89 -12.91 -6.34
CA ASN A 521 2.70 -12.43 -7.46
C ASN A 521 2.15 -12.92 -8.81
N THR A 522 0.83 -13.01 -8.96
CA THR A 522 0.15 -13.53 -10.16
C THR A 522 0.49 -12.73 -11.41
N VAL A 523 0.51 -11.40 -11.33
CA VAL A 523 0.83 -10.50 -12.45
C VAL A 523 2.31 -10.55 -12.79
N ARG A 524 3.19 -10.47 -11.79
CA ARG A 524 4.65 -10.66 -12.00
C ARG A 524 4.92 -12.00 -12.68
N SER A 525 4.31 -13.07 -12.17
CA SER A 525 4.48 -14.40 -12.72
C SER A 525 3.95 -14.52 -14.14
N LEU A 526 2.80 -13.89 -14.46
CA LEU A 526 2.29 -13.83 -15.83
C LEU A 526 3.33 -13.20 -16.75
N ILE A 527 3.86 -12.04 -16.39
CA ILE A 527 4.87 -11.33 -17.21
C ILE A 527 6.08 -12.24 -17.46
N ASN A 528 6.61 -12.89 -16.43
CA ASN A 528 7.74 -13.82 -16.56
C ASN A 528 7.44 -14.98 -17.52
N VAL A 529 6.22 -15.49 -17.46
CA VAL A 529 5.80 -16.65 -18.25
C VAL A 529 5.60 -16.27 -19.71
N LEU A 530 5.00 -15.10 -19.96
CA LEU A 530 4.85 -14.56 -21.31
C LEU A 530 6.22 -14.25 -21.92
N ASP A 531 7.15 -13.71 -21.12
CA ASP A 531 8.51 -13.41 -21.58
C ASP A 531 9.30 -14.68 -21.90
N LYS A 532 9.21 -15.72 -21.05
CA LYS A 532 9.76 -17.05 -21.33
C LYS A 532 9.17 -17.65 -22.59
N LEU A 533 7.84 -17.59 -22.74
CA LEU A 533 7.16 -18.07 -23.94
C LEU A 533 7.74 -17.36 -25.16
N TRP A 534 7.72 -16.03 -25.17
CA TRP A 534 8.27 -15.20 -26.26
C TRP A 534 9.73 -15.53 -26.58
N THR A 535 10.60 -15.62 -25.58
CA THR A 535 12.05 -15.84 -25.78
C THR A 535 12.39 -17.26 -26.22
N SER A 536 11.57 -18.26 -25.87
CA SER A 536 11.82 -19.67 -26.22
C SER A 536 11.80 -19.91 -27.73
N ASP A 537 10.76 -19.40 -28.42
CA ASP A 537 10.65 -19.46 -29.89
C ASP A 537 9.54 -18.50 -30.38
N HIS A 538 9.82 -17.19 -30.40
CA HIS A 538 8.87 -16.18 -30.88
C HIS A 538 8.44 -16.41 -32.34
N GLY A 539 9.28 -17.00 -33.19
CA GLY A 539 8.96 -17.29 -34.58
C GLY A 539 7.81 -18.30 -34.70
N MET A 540 7.85 -19.37 -33.89
CA MET A 540 6.75 -20.32 -33.78
C MET A 540 5.51 -19.69 -33.13
N ILE A 541 5.67 -18.89 -32.07
CA ILE A 541 4.51 -18.34 -31.34
C ILE A 541 3.70 -17.35 -32.19
N LYS A 542 4.36 -16.58 -33.08
CA LYS A 542 3.70 -15.68 -34.03
C LYS A 542 2.76 -16.39 -35.02
N GLN A 543 2.86 -17.71 -35.14
CA GLN A 543 1.96 -18.50 -36.00
C GLN A 543 0.58 -18.72 -35.38
N TYR A 544 0.42 -18.53 -34.07
CA TYR A 544 -0.88 -18.66 -33.41
C TYR A 544 -1.73 -17.41 -33.60
N LYS A 545 -3.01 -17.60 -33.93
CA LYS A 545 -3.97 -16.53 -34.23
C LYS A 545 -5.21 -16.54 -33.35
N TYR A 546 -5.51 -17.67 -32.73
CA TYR A 546 -6.62 -17.83 -31.79
C TYR A 546 -6.07 -18.34 -30.48
N PHE A 547 -6.56 -17.78 -29.39
CA PHE A 547 -6.03 -18.00 -28.06
C PHE A 547 -7.16 -18.33 -27.09
N LYS A 548 -6.84 -19.15 -26.10
CA LYS A 548 -7.76 -19.45 -25.01
C LYS A 548 -7.01 -19.50 -23.70
N LEU A 549 -7.48 -18.73 -22.73
CA LEU A 549 -7.06 -18.84 -21.34
C LEU A 549 -8.09 -19.69 -20.61
N SER A 550 -7.64 -20.81 -20.04
CA SER A 550 -8.51 -21.64 -19.21
C SER A 550 -8.17 -21.56 -17.72
N GLY A 551 -9.15 -21.87 -16.85
CA GLY A 551 -9.24 -21.59 -15.40
C GLY A 551 -8.08 -22.03 -14.49
N PHE A 552 -7.01 -22.54 -15.08
CA PHE A 552 -5.89 -23.19 -14.45
C PHE A 552 -4.55 -22.62 -14.90
N HIS A 553 -4.55 -21.39 -15.41
CA HIS A 553 -3.42 -20.78 -16.13
C HIS A 553 -2.94 -21.61 -17.33
N ILE A 554 -3.82 -22.43 -17.90
CA ILE A 554 -3.53 -23.14 -19.13
C ILE A 554 -3.85 -22.17 -20.27
N PHE A 555 -2.80 -21.72 -20.94
CA PHE A 555 -2.90 -20.85 -22.09
C PHE A 555 -2.70 -21.68 -23.34
N GLN A 556 -3.66 -21.64 -24.25
CA GLN A 556 -3.69 -22.44 -25.46
C GLN A 556 -3.76 -21.56 -26.70
N GLY A 557 -3.29 -22.09 -27.83
CA GLY A 557 -3.34 -21.42 -29.12
C GLY A 557 -3.77 -22.35 -30.25
N LYS A 558 -4.30 -21.75 -31.33
CA LYS A 558 -4.46 -22.38 -32.65
C LYS A 558 -3.88 -21.48 -33.74
N LYS A 559 -3.39 -22.07 -34.83
CA LYS A 559 -2.87 -21.33 -35.99
C LYS A 559 -4.01 -20.94 -36.94
N SER A 560 -4.97 -21.84 -37.15
CA SER A 560 -6.23 -21.64 -37.84
C SER A 560 -7.44 -21.90 -36.92
N SER A 561 -8.61 -21.37 -37.24
CA SER A 561 -9.86 -21.61 -36.51
C SER A 561 -10.24 -23.10 -36.47
N THR A 562 -9.87 -23.84 -37.52
CA THR A 562 -10.13 -25.28 -37.69
C THR A 562 -9.14 -26.19 -36.97
N ASP A 563 -8.01 -25.66 -36.52
CA ASP A 563 -6.98 -26.49 -35.88
C ASP A 563 -7.41 -26.96 -34.48
N ASN A 564 -6.68 -27.93 -33.95
CA ASN A 564 -6.83 -28.34 -32.55
C ASN A 564 -6.13 -27.35 -31.62
N TRP A 565 -6.66 -27.19 -30.40
CA TRP A 565 -6.02 -26.39 -29.36
C TRP A 565 -4.69 -27.01 -28.94
N GLU A 566 -3.63 -26.22 -28.97
CA GLU A 566 -2.30 -26.62 -28.50
C GLU A 566 -1.94 -25.86 -27.23
N THR A 567 -1.33 -26.52 -26.26
CA THR A 567 -0.93 -25.88 -25.00
C THR A 567 0.36 -25.07 -25.20
N LEU A 568 0.30 -23.77 -24.91
CA LEU A 568 1.42 -22.84 -24.96
C LEU A 568 2.06 -22.69 -23.57
N VAL A 569 1.22 -22.62 -22.53
CA VAL A 569 1.63 -22.55 -21.12
C VAL A 569 0.74 -23.46 -20.29
N ALA A 570 1.33 -24.15 -19.31
CA ALA A 570 0.59 -24.91 -18.31
C ALA A 570 1.33 -24.98 -16.96
N TYR A 571 0.69 -25.62 -15.97
CA TYR A 571 1.36 -26.21 -14.83
C TYR A 571 1.28 -27.74 -14.90
N CYS A 572 2.12 -28.42 -14.14
CA CYS A 572 2.07 -29.87 -13.99
C CYS A 572 1.06 -30.31 -12.92
N GLY A 573 -0.02 -30.99 -13.35
CA GLY A 573 -0.98 -31.65 -12.47
C GLY A 573 -0.60 -33.06 -11.99
N GLY A 574 0.59 -33.54 -12.39
CA GLY A 574 1.12 -34.87 -12.07
C GLY A 574 1.45 -35.06 -10.59
N TRP A 575 1.88 -36.26 -10.24
CA TRP A 575 2.23 -36.65 -8.87
C TRP A 575 3.70 -37.08 -8.80
N ILE A 576 4.34 -36.85 -7.66
CA ILE A 576 5.65 -37.39 -7.33
C ILE A 576 5.45 -38.34 -6.13
N ALA A 577 5.81 -39.61 -6.32
CA ALA A 577 5.64 -40.65 -5.31
C ALA A 577 6.22 -40.23 -3.95
N GLY A 578 5.46 -40.47 -2.88
CA GLY A 578 5.82 -40.09 -1.51
C GLY A 578 5.88 -38.58 -1.21
N LYS A 579 5.76 -37.70 -2.21
CA LYS A 579 5.89 -36.24 -2.01
C LYS A 579 4.58 -35.49 -2.20
N GLY A 580 3.76 -35.85 -3.19
CA GLY A 580 2.50 -35.15 -3.48
C GLY A 580 2.37 -34.65 -4.93
N LYS A 581 1.46 -33.69 -5.15
CA LYS A 581 1.28 -33.04 -6.46
C LYS A 581 2.55 -32.30 -6.90
N CYS A 582 3.00 -32.56 -8.13
CA CYS A 582 4.22 -31.99 -8.70
C CYS A 582 4.17 -30.46 -8.72
N GLY A 583 3.13 -29.86 -9.32
CA GLY A 583 2.96 -28.41 -9.34
C GLY A 583 4.06 -27.62 -10.05
N LYS A 584 4.91 -28.29 -10.86
CA LYS A 584 5.92 -27.59 -11.66
C LYS A 584 5.24 -26.57 -12.55
N TYR A 585 5.61 -25.31 -12.37
CA TYR A 585 5.15 -24.19 -13.16
C TYR A 585 6.29 -23.17 -13.37
N PRO A 586 6.35 -22.51 -14.53
CA PRO A 586 5.56 -22.82 -15.72
C PRO A 586 6.12 -24.04 -16.48
N LEU A 587 5.23 -24.68 -17.24
CA LEU A 587 5.59 -25.43 -18.44
C LEU A 587 5.33 -24.50 -19.62
N VAL A 588 6.34 -24.28 -20.45
CA VAL A 588 6.29 -23.32 -21.56
C VAL A 588 6.65 -24.03 -22.86
N LEU A 589 5.90 -23.76 -23.91
CA LEU A 589 6.20 -24.26 -25.24
C LEU A 589 7.54 -23.70 -25.74
N GLY A 590 8.40 -24.57 -26.26
CA GLY A 590 9.79 -24.25 -26.65
C GLY A 590 10.82 -24.72 -25.62
N GLU A 591 10.48 -24.64 -24.32
CA GLU A 591 11.28 -25.27 -23.25
C GLU A 591 10.84 -26.71 -22.96
N SER A 592 9.53 -26.95 -22.96
CA SER A 592 8.92 -28.24 -22.66
C SER A 592 8.48 -28.95 -23.92
N ASN A 593 8.81 -30.24 -24.01
CA ASN A 593 8.37 -31.09 -25.11
C ASN A 593 6.84 -31.22 -25.12
N ARG A 594 6.26 -31.32 -26.32
CA ARG A 594 4.83 -31.55 -26.49
C ARG A 594 4.55 -33.04 -26.66
N CYS A 595 3.54 -33.54 -25.96
CA CYS A 595 3.08 -34.91 -26.15
C CYS A 595 2.50 -35.07 -27.57
N PRO A 596 2.97 -36.06 -28.36
CA PRO A 596 2.50 -36.25 -29.73
C PRO A 596 1.01 -36.66 -29.79
N VAL A 597 0.48 -37.26 -28.71
CA VAL A 597 -0.91 -37.74 -28.61
C VAL A 597 -1.84 -36.64 -28.12
N CYS A 598 -1.71 -36.20 -26.86
CA CYS A 598 -2.66 -35.26 -26.26
C CYS A 598 -2.37 -33.78 -26.56
N LYS A 599 -1.25 -33.47 -27.24
CA LYS A 599 -0.79 -32.11 -27.59
C LYS A 599 -0.54 -31.17 -26.40
N LYS A 600 -0.55 -31.68 -25.17
CA LYS A 600 -0.15 -30.93 -23.96
C LYS A 600 1.36 -30.98 -23.74
N LEU A 601 1.86 -30.07 -22.90
CA LEU A 601 3.28 -30.02 -22.53
C LEU A 601 3.60 -31.15 -21.53
N ILE A 602 4.75 -31.80 -21.72
CA ILE A 602 5.27 -32.85 -20.85
C ILE A 602 6.07 -32.19 -19.74
N CYS A 603 5.74 -32.48 -18.48
CA CYS A 603 6.51 -32.00 -17.35
C CYS A 603 7.90 -32.66 -17.32
N PRO A 604 9.00 -31.89 -17.33
CA PRO A 604 10.34 -32.47 -17.31
C PRO A 604 10.71 -33.12 -15.96
N LEU A 605 9.94 -32.85 -14.89
CA LEU A 605 10.22 -33.42 -13.56
C LEU A 605 9.55 -34.77 -13.30
N CYS A 606 8.37 -35.02 -13.86
CA CYS A 606 7.61 -36.26 -13.59
C CYS A 606 7.05 -36.93 -14.85
N GLY A 607 7.32 -36.40 -16.05
CA GLY A 607 6.83 -36.95 -17.32
C GLY A 607 5.32 -36.80 -17.56
N PHE A 608 4.56 -36.24 -16.62
CA PHE A 608 3.12 -36.06 -16.75
C PHE A 608 2.75 -35.02 -17.82
N CYS A 609 1.75 -35.32 -18.65
CA CYS A 609 1.16 -34.39 -19.62
C CYS A 609 -0.37 -34.24 -19.43
N SER A 610 -1.10 -35.34 -19.35
CA SER A 610 -2.51 -35.38 -18.92
C SER A 610 -2.89 -36.72 -18.33
N GLU A 611 -3.91 -36.68 -17.48
CA GLU A 611 -4.68 -37.85 -17.05
C GLU A 611 -5.27 -38.58 -18.27
N GLY A 612 -5.18 -39.91 -18.28
CA GLY A 612 -5.70 -40.75 -19.36
C GLY A 612 -4.94 -40.68 -20.69
N CYS A 613 -3.75 -40.04 -20.74
CA CYS A 613 -2.93 -40.09 -21.95
C CYS A 613 -2.29 -41.49 -22.09
N PRO A 614 -2.47 -42.21 -23.21
CA PRO A 614 -1.88 -43.54 -23.40
C PRO A 614 -0.36 -43.51 -23.48
N ASN A 615 0.21 -42.36 -23.84
CA ASN A 615 1.63 -42.09 -23.77
C ASN A 615 1.93 -41.22 -22.54
N SER A 616 1.47 -41.59 -21.34
CA SER A 616 1.99 -40.95 -20.14
C SER A 616 3.50 -41.20 -20.11
N CYS A 617 4.28 -40.25 -20.62
CA CYS A 617 5.73 -40.33 -20.75
C CYS A 617 6.45 -40.33 -19.38
N GLY A 618 5.69 -40.31 -18.27
CA GLY A 618 6.17 -40.65 -16.95
C GLY A 618 6.10 -42.16 -16.81
N THR A 619 7.28 -42.79 -16.80
CA THR A 619 7.58 -44.18 -16.42
C THR A 619 6.40 -44.91 -15.77
N ASP A 620 6.05 -46.07 -16.32
CA ASP A 620 5.08 -47.06 -15.82
C ASP A 620 5.40 -47.59 -14.41
N GLN A 621 5.50 -46.71 -13.42
CA GLN A 621 5.37 -47.07 -12.02
C GLN A 621 4.00 -46.57 -11.59
N ASP A 622 3.08 -47.53 -11.57
CA ASP A 622 1.79 -47.42 -10.91
C ASP A 622 2.00 -46.83 -9.49
N PRO A 623 1.39 -45.68 -9.15
CA PRO A 623 1.53 -45.08 -7.83
C PRO A 623 0.97 -45.94 -6.69
N PHE A 624 0.35 -47.09 -6.98
CA PHE A 624 -0.21 -48.01 -6.00
C PHE A 624 0.43 -49.41 -5.96
N SER A 625 1.49 -49.69 -6.73
CA SER A 625 2.13 -51.02 -6.71
C SER A 625 3.64 -50.96 -6.45
N ILE A 626 4.05 -50.66 -5.22
CA ILE A 626 5.40 -51.02 -4.74
C ILE A 626 5.27 -51.53 -3.30
N ASP A 627 5.50 -52.84 -3.12
CA ASP A 627 5.91 -53.44 -1.85
C ASP A 627 7.20 -52.74 -1.39
N VAL A 628 7.13 -52.09 -0.23
CA VAL A 628 8.26 -51.39 0.38
C VAL A 628 9.27 -52.43 0.84
N GLN A 629 10.36 -52.61 0.08
CA GLN A 629 11.61 -53.09 0.64
C GLN A 629 12.50 -51.88 0.93
N ASP A 630 12.75 -51.68 2.22
CA ASP A 630 13.70 -50.72 2.78
C ASP A 630 15.05 -50.81 2.07
N HIS A 631 15.44 -49.77 1.34
CA HIS A 631 16.84 -49.34 1.28
C HIS A 631 16.95 -47.86 0.86
N ASP A 632 17.66 -47.10 1.70
CA ASP A 632 18.31 -45.80 1.46
C ASP A 632 17.45 -44.52 1.34
N VAL A 633 16.92 -44.10 2.48
CA VAL A 633 16.53 -42.71 2.77
C VAL A 633 17.73 -41.96 3.37
N ASN A 634 18.62 -41.37 2.56
CA ASN A 634 19.62 -40.42 3.11
C ASN A 634 20.20 -39.36 2.14
N TYR A 635 19.66 -39.18 0.93
CA TYR A 635 20.39 -38.39 -0.09
C TYR A 635 20.05 -36.88 -0.21
N TYR A 636 19.21 -36.27 0.63
CA TYR A 636 18.85 -34.86 0.45
C TYR A 636 18.73 -34.06 1.76
N LYS A 637 19.81 -34.01 2.56
CA LYS A 637 19.93 -33.06 3.67
C LYS A 637 20.52 -31.69 3.29
N ASP A 638 21.02 -31.50 2.08
CA ASP A 638 21.78 -30.28 1.74
C ASP A 638 21.18 -29.46 0.57
N ILE A 639 19.94 -29.01 0.72
CA ILE A 639 19.44 -27.86 -0.06
C ILE A 639 19.24 -26.70 0.92
N PRO A 640 20.04 -25.63 0.84
CA PRO A 640 19.86 -24.47 1.69
C PRO A 640 18.56 -23.75 1.28
N PHE A 641 17.65 -23.63 2.24
CA PHE A 641 16.43 -22.84 2.16
C PHE A 641 16.69 -21.35 2.35
#